data_AF-A0A1C0V0B5-F1
#
_entry.id   AF-A0A1C0V0B5-F1
#
_cell.length_a   1.000
_cell.length_b   1.000
_cell.length_c   1.000
_cell.angle_alpha   90.00
_cell.angle_beta   90.00
_cell.angle_gamma   90.00
#
_symmetry.space_group_name_H-M   'P 1'
#
loop_
_entity.id
_entity.type
_entity.pdbx_description
1 polymer ?
#
loop_
_entity_poly.entity_id
_entity_poly.type
_entity_poly.pdbx_seq_one_letter_code
_entity_poly.pdbx_strand_id
1 'polypeptide(L)'
;MKQLHGNSLILGAAALTFLAAQPGWAQVTQVNDVKLNAVDGGINVVLKTSSTSRPQVFTTKRGKTLVSDVINAQLRLPGGTNFRQDKPASGISSVEVVQLDANSIRVIVTGDNDAPSGQPVLRKDDRITLGFTPSTGTVAATPTTPTVPATNVPVQPSQRPDVLVPNPEISIDGRPAQAAGPGQPVSQAPPFLPRAVAPPVGDIAVSATDASPTIIDLGTQERVPRLVLRDAPVRDVLSLLARAANLNLAYVGNGEDQKTEQTNTGATEKLIYQKVSLDIENEPVQDVFNYVLRLSGLEANRSGRTIFVGPKLPNSTRDVVVRNLRLNQAPVKEVLRFLVNLGAESAVNAELKVTRVTTQDIGQEKTGQTQVAEDTNLTAQRITFTDSNPILRGLQVLGDERTNSVTLIGLPKLVDIAMAQIIPLDIRRRQVAVNVKIVDVNLLNTHDTNTSFSFGVGNNFFTNDGGAAVLNFGGSRPATSAEVANNVTGGAPVTANPLQGGNIFLNTTNPNTGTANAGVSTNPLQPGLTGYTQGTPGTITSVPIEFDPVTGQPTRYSNQITGQTPDRYTYGLPSLFQFPKRLLASLQAQITSGNAKILTDPTLIVQEGQTADVQLTQEVVGNVKSETTRGGDTSVQTVTAEKTEVGLRLIVRVDRIDDNGFVVLSVSPSVSSPQASAQLNTGGSNQTIFLVSKRSLTSGLIRLRDGQTLILSGIIQDSDRVTVSKIPILGDLPLIGSLFRRTNKNNQRNEVIVLLTPQVMDDSENSSYGYNYTPSPEVRNVLERRGFGAPKR
;
A
#
# COMPACT_ATOMS: atom_id res chain seq x y z
N MET A 1 16.88 -65.19 15.04
CA MET A 1 17.65 -66.46 14.96
C MET A 1 19.07 -66.21 15.44
N LYS A 2 19.59 -67.20 16.18
CA LYS A 2 20.98 -67.39 16.66
C LYS A 2 21.47 -66.50 17.80
N GLN A 3 21.47 -67.14 18.98
CA GLN A 3 22.27 -66.83 20.14
C GLN A 3 23.77 -66.94 19.80
N LEU A 4 24.56 -66.03 20.37
CA LEU A 4 26.00 -66.17 20.53
C LEU A 4 26.34 -65.69 21.94
N HIS A 5 26.79 -66.63 22.77
CA HIS A 5 27.34 -66.41 24.10
C HIS A 5 28.80 -65.94 24.01
N GLY A 6 29.20 -65.11 24.97
CA GLY A 6 30.54 -65.13 25.57
C GLY A 6 31.63 -64.28 24.90
N ASN A 7 31.84 -63.05 25.38
CA ASN A 7 32.93 -62.78 26.32
C ASN A 7 32.89 -61.33 26.80
N SER A 8 32.97 -61.21 28.12
CA SER A 8 32.97 -59.98 28.92
C SER A 8 34.13 -59.05 28.56
N LEU A 9 33.79 -57.89 27.97
CA LEU A 9 34.64 -56.70 28.02
C LEU A 9 34.02 -55.75 29.05
N ILE A 10 34.66 -55.64 30.22
CA ILE A 10 34.31 -54.66 31.25
C ILE A 10 34.77 -53.30 30.73
N LEU A 11 33.90 -52.60 29.99
CA LEU A 11 34.02 -51.17 29.74
C LEU A 11 33.57 -50.46 31.01
N GLY A 12 34.54 -49.94 31.76
CA GLY A 12 34.29 -49.05 32.89
C GLY A 12 33.40 -47.89 32.44
N ALA A 13 32.21 -47.82 33.01
CA ALA A 13 31.29 -46.72 32.82
C ALA A 13 31.91 -45.45 33.43
N ALA A 14 32.69 -44.72 32.63
CA ALA A 14 32.90 -43.31 32.89
C ALA A 14 31.54 -42.63 32.66
N ALA A 15 30.86 -42.28 33.75
CA ALA A 15 29.68 -41.45 33.71
C ALA A 15 30.05 -40.11 33.03
N LEU A 16 29.75 -40.02 31.74
CA LEU A 16 29.69 -38.76 31.00
C LEU A 16 28.53 -37.97 31.57
N THR A 17 28.80 -37.14 32.57
CA THR A 17 27.91 -36.05 32.95
C THR A 17 27.83 -35.09 31.77
N PHE A 18 26.74 -35.19 31.01
CA PHE A 18 26.31 -34.16 30.06
C PHE A 18 26.08 -32.87 30.85
N LEU A 19 27.10 -32.01 30.93
CA LEU A 19 26.85 -30.58 31.06
C LEU A 19 26.42 -30.11 29.69
N ALA A 20 25.11 -30.24 29.43
CA ALA A 20 24.47 -29.45 28.39
C ALA A 20 24.77 -27.99 28.71
N ALA A 21 25.60 -27.34 27.91
CA ALA A 21 25.53 -25.90 27.77
C ALA A 21 24.14 -25.62 27.18
N GLN A 22 23.17 -25.42 28.09
CA GLN A 22 21.83 -25.03 27.74
C GLN A 22 21.94 -23.72 26.96
N PRO A 23 21.54 -23.66 25.68
CA PRO A 23 21.49 -22.41 24.91
C PRO A 23 20.55 -21.47 25.65
N GLY A 24 21.07 -20.55 26.47
CA GLY A 24 20.36 -19.71 27.42
C GLY A 24 18.85 -19.94 27.38
N TRP A 25 18.39 -21.07 27.93
CA TRP A 25 16.98 -21.43 27.81
C TRP A 25 16.30 -20.27 28.50
N ALA A 26 15.35 -19.62 27.82
CA ALA A 26 14.48 -18.70 28.49
C ALA A 26 13.91 -19.50 29.67
N GLN A 27 14.39 -19.21 30.88
CA GLN A 27 14.06 -20.02 32.03
C GLN A 27 12.56 -19.91 32.17
N VAL A 28 11.86 -21.04 32.00
CA VAL A 28 10.40 -21.04 32.00
C VAL A 28 9.95 -20.49 33.34
N THR A 29 9.19 -19.40 33.28
CA THR A 29 8.78 -18.66 34.47
C THR A 29 7.80 -19.53 35.24
N GLN A 30 8.15 -20.00 36.45
CA GLN A 30 7.20 -20.81 37.22
C GLN A 30 6.16 -19.90 37.86
N VAL A 31 4.89 -20.17 37.62
CA VAL A 31 3.75 -19.55 38.29
C VAL A 31 3.37 -20.41 39.47
N ASN A 32 3.75 -19.95 40.67
CA ASN A 32 3.65 -20.74 41.89
C ASN A 32 2.37 -20.46 42.69
N ASP A 33 1.66 -19.38 42.34
CA ASP A 33 0.43 -18.99 43.02
C ASP A 33 -0.49 -18.20 42.07
N VAL A 34 -1.81 -18.38 42.21
CA VAL A 34 -2.85 -17.66 41.47
C VAL A 34 -3.79 -17.04 42.49
N LYS A 35 -3.91 -15.70 42.46
CA LYS A 35 -4.84 -14.95 43.32
C LYS A 35 -5.81 -14.15 42.48
N LEU A 36 -7.06 -14.14 42.90
CA LEU A 36 -8.11 -13.32 42.32
C LEU A 36 -8.40 -12.14 43.22
N ASN A 37 -8.25 -10.92 42.70
CA ASN A 37 -8.56 -9.69 43.41
C ASN A 37 -9.73 -9.00 42.72
N ALA A 38 -10.86 -8.86 43.40
CA ALA A 38 -11.95 -8.03 42.91
C ALA A 38 -11.51 -6.56 42.89
N VAL A 39 -11.84 -5.86 41.82
CA VAL A 39 -11.62 -4.41 41.65
C VAL A 39 -12.92 -3.76 41.19
N ASP A 40 -13.03 -2.45 41.36
CA ASP A 40 -14.26 -1.73 41.03
C ASP A 40 -14.57 -1.89 39.53
N GLY A 41 -15.64 -2.61 39.21
CA GLY A 41 -16.02 -2.95 37.84
C GLY A 41 -15.23 -4.09 37.17
N GLY A 42 -14.53 -4.96 37.92
CA GLY A 42 -13.82 -6.09 37.33
C GLY A 42 -13.08 -7.04 38.27
N ILE A 43 -12.19 -7.85 37.68
CA ILE A 43 -11.36 -8.82 38.39
C ILE A 43 -9.93 -8.79 37.87
N ASN A 44 -8.97 -8.79 38.80
CA ASN A 44 -7.56 -8.96 38.52
C ASN A 44 -7.13 -10.39 38.83
N VAL A 45 -6.61 -11.08 37.82
CA VAL A 45 -5.94 -12.38 37.98
C VAL A 45 -4.46 -12.11 38.19
N VAL A 46 -3.96 -12.38 39.39
CA VAL A 46 -2.56 -12.15 39.78
C VAL A 46 -1.83 -13.49 39.79
N LEU A 47 -0.83 -13.62 38.93
CA LEU A 47 0.04 -14.79 38.79
C LEU A 47 1.39 -14.47 39.45
N LYS A 48 1.78 -15.19 40.51
CA LYS A 48 3.08 -14.99 41.18
C LYS A 48 4.17 -15.78 40.47
N THR A 49 5.23 -15.11 40.03
CA THR A 49 6.30 -15.71 39.22
C THR A 49 7.57 -15.95 40.04
N SER A 50 8.33 -17.01 39.70
CA SER A 50 9.60 -17.37 40.35
C SER A 50 10.84 -16.69 39.74
N SER A 51 10.70 -15.99 38.62
CA SER A 51 11.79 -15.34 37.89
C SER A 51 11.35 -13.98 37.33
N THR A 52 12.34 -13.12 37.05
CA THR A 52 12.18 -11.77 36.47
C THR A 52 11.98 -11.78 34.95
N SER A 53 11.86 -12.95 34.33
CA SER A 53 11.60 -13.12 32.90
C SER A 53 10.24 -12.54 32.52
N ARG A 54 10.13 -11.97 31.32
CA ARG A 54 8.94 -11.27 30.83
C ARG A 54 8.16 -12.15 29.84
N PRO A 55 7.25 -13.02 30.29
CA PRO A 55 6.45 -13.84 29.39
C PRO A 55 5.49 -12.99 28.54
N GLN A 56 5.26 -13.44 27.32
CA GLN A 56 4.32 -12.80 26.37
C GLN A 56 2.90 -13.29 26.63
N VAL A 57 1.91 -12.42 26.45
CA VAL A 57 0.49 -12.73 26.69
C VAL A 57 -0.31 -12.46 25.42
N PHE A 58 -1.05 -13.46 24.95
CA PHE A 58 -1.94 -13.36 23.78
C PHE A 58 -3.38 -13.58 24.22
N THR A 59 -4.26 -12.63 23.92
CA THR A 59 -5.66 -12.70 24.34
C THR A 59 -6.60 -12.83 23.14
N THR A 60 -7.52 -13.79 23.20
CA THR A 60 -8.52 -14.08 22.16
C THR A 60 -9.91 -14.17 22.80
N LYS A 61 -10.90 -13.53 22.19
CA LYS A 61 -12.31 -13.62 22.61
C LYS A 61 -13.02 -14.76 21.85
N ARG A 62 -13.70 -15.65 22.58
CA ARG A 62 -14.49 -16.77 22.04
C ARG A 62 -15.84 -16.88 22.76
N GLY A 63 -16.91 -16.44 22.11
CA GLY A 63 -18.26 -16.44 22.69
C GLY A 63 -18.34 -15.60 23.96
N LYS A 64 -18.77 -16.20 25.08
CA LYS A 64 -18.79 -15.59 26.43
C LYS A 64 -17.45 -15.61 27.17
N THR A 65 -16.39 -16.10 26.53
CA THR A 65 -15.11 -16.34 27.19
C THR A 65 -13.99 -15.52 26.57
N LEU A 66 -13.12 -14.97 27.41
CA LEU A 66 -11.87 -14.34 27.02
C LEU A 66 -10.72 -15.24 27.46
N VAL A 67 -9.89 -15.66 26.51
CA VAL A 67 -8.79 -16.61 26.71
C VAL A 67 -7.47 -15.87 26.56
N SER A 68 -6.62 -15.92 27.57
CA SER A 68 -5.29 -15.31 27.59
C SER A 68 -4.20 -16.38 27.76
N ASP A 69 -3.43 -16.62 26.71
CA ASP A 69 -2.32 -17.56 26.69
C ASP A 69 -1.03 -16.83 27.07
N VAL A 70 -0.37 -17.27 28.14
CA VAL A 70 0.90 -16.74 28.64
C VAL A 70 2.01 -17.69 28.23
N ILE A 71 2.90 -17.23 27.34
CA ILE A 71 3.99 -18.00 26.75
C ILE A 71 5.27 -17.83 27.57
N ASN A 72 6.05 -18.90 27.67
CA ASN A 72 7.25 -18.99 28.53
C ASN A 72 6.93 -19.03 30.04
N ALA A 73 5.83 -19.71 30.38
CA ALA A 73 5.34 -19.86 31.74
C ALA A 73 4.88 -21.30 32.04
N GLN A 74 5.09 -21.75 33.28
CA GLN A 74 4.66 -23.06 33.75
C GLN A 74 3.95 -22.96 35.10
N LEU A 75 2.73 -23.49 35.18
CA LEU A 75 1.90 -23.53 36.37
C LEU A 75 2.38 -24.62 37.33
N ARG A 76 2.76 -24.22 38.55
CA ARG A 76 3.24 -25.08 39.63
C ARG A 76 2.55 -24.71 40.94
N LEU A 77 1.28 -25.07 41.08
CA LEU A 77 0.50 -24.74 42.26
C LEU A 77 0.69 -25.80 43.36
N PRO A 78 0.70 -25.41 44.65
CA PRO A 78 0.79 -26.36 45.77
C PRO A 78 -0.38 -27.36 45.84
N GLY A 79 -1.53 -27.04 45.22
CA GLY A 79 -2.78 -27.79 45.32
C GLY A 79 -3.27 -28.48 44.04
N GLY A 80 -2.50 -28.50 42.94
CA GLY A 80 -2.91 -29.15 41.69
C GLY A 80 -2.26 -28.58 40.42
N THR A 81 -2.68 -29.10 39.26
CA THR A 81 -2.18 -28.67 37.92
C THR A 81 -3.07 -27.64 37.23
N ASN A 82 -4.13 -27.20 37.90
CA ASN A 82 -5.05 -26.16 37.44
C ASN A 82 -5.58 -25.35 38.62
N PHE A 83 -6.10 -24.15 38.32
CA PHE A 83 -6.83 -23.30 39.26
C PHE A 83 -8.16 -22.98 38.63
N ARG A 84 -9.26 -23.10 39.38
CA ARG A 84 -10.58 -22.66 38.93
C ARG A 84 -11.36 -22.06 40.08
N GLN A 85 -12.04 -20.96 39.82
CA GLN A 85 -12.97 -20.35 40.74
C GLN A 85 -14.22 -19.90 39.99
N ASP A 86 -15.37 -20.42 40.42
CA ASP A 86 -16.67 -20.02 39.88
C ASP A 86 -17.20 -18.79 40.63
N LYS A 87 -17.86 -17.88 39.91
CA LYS A 87 -18.41 -16.60 40.39
C LYS A 87 -17.46 -15.76 41.25
N PRO A 88 -16.25 -15.42 40.77
CA PRO A 88 -15.28 -14.67 41.57
C PRO A 88 -15.56 -13.16 41.65
N ALA A 89 -16.40 -12.62 40.75
CA ALA A 89 -16.85 -11.21 40.76
C ALA A 89 -18.20 -11.08 40.03
N SER A 90 -18.90 -9.97 40.24
CA SER A 90 -20.14 -9.66 39.53
C SER A 90 -19.90 -9.54 38.02
N GLY A 91 -20.67 -10.24 37.18
CA GLY A 91 -20.53 -10.26 35.72
C GLY A 91 -19.49 -11.27 35.19
N ILE A 92 -18.81 -12.01 36.07
CA ILE A 92 -17.85 -13.06 35.72
C ILE A 92 -18.38 -14.41 36.21
N SER A 93 -18.66 -15.31 35.27
CA SER A 93 -19.17 -16.65 35.53
C SER A 93 -18.10 -17.57 36.13
N SER A 94 -16.88 -17.55 35.59
CA SER A 94 -15.75 -18.34 36.09
C SER A 94 -14.41 -17.80 35.65
N VAL A 95 -13.37 -18.03 36.45
CA VAL A 95 -11.96 -17.87 36.08
C VAL A 95 -11.26 -19.21 36.22
N GLU A 96 -10.55 -19.64 35.18
CA GLU A 96 -9.77 -20.86 35.17
C GLU A 96 -8.34 -20.59 34.66
N VAL A 97 -7.33 -21.19 35.27
CA VAL A 97 -5.94 -21.16 34.83
C VAL A 97 -5.45 -22.60 34.71
N VAL A 98 -5.08 -23.00 33.49
CA VAL A 98 -4.62 -24.36 33.18
C VAL A 98 -3.25 -24.35 32.53
N GLN A 99 -2.49 -25.42 32.73
CA GLN A 99 -1.30 -25.70 31.92
C GLN A 99 -1.75 -26.11 30.50
N LEU A 100 -1.29 -25.40 29.47
CA LEU A 100 -1.64 -25.72 28.09
C LEU A 100 -0.65 -26.71 27.46
N ASP A 101 0.65 -26.48 27.65
CA ASP A 101 1.74 -27.38 27.23
C ASP A 101 2.95 -27.22 28.17
N ALA A 102 4.14 -27.72 27.82
CA ALA A 102 5.32 -27.63 28.69
C ALA A 102 5.81 -26.19 28.97
N ASN A 103 5.42 -25.20 28.16
CA ASN A 103 5.95 -23.83 28.18
C ASN A 103 4.88 -22.72 28.13
N SER A 104 3.60 -23.05 28.26
CA SER A 104 2.52 -22.08 28.26
C SER A 104 1.42 -22.41 29.27
N ILE A 105 0.80 -21.36 29.81
CA ILE A 105 -0.40 -21.42 30.63
C ILE A 105 -1.53 -20.67 29.94
N ARG A 106 -2.76 -21.12 30.16
CA ARG A 106 -3.96 -20.50 29.61
C ARG A 106 -4.86 -20.01 30.74
N VAL A 107 -5.17 -18.71 30.72
CA VAL A 107 -6.13 -18.07 31.63
C VAL A 107 -7.44 -17.88 30.87
N ILE A 108 -8.51 -18.48 31.36
CA ILE A 108 -9.84 -18.50 30.77
C ILE A 108 -10.77 -17.70 31.70
N VAL A 109 -11.35 -16.62 31.20
CA VAL A 109 -12.31 -15.81 31.96
C VAL A 109 -13.63 -15.81 31.21
N THR A 110 -14.66 -16.39 31.81
CA THR A 110 -16.00 -16.49 31.23
C THR A 110 -16.90 -15.46 31.90
N GLY A 111 -17.54 -14.59 31.11
CA GLY A 111 -18.54 -13.64 31.60
C GLY A 111 -19.94 -14.24 31.62
N ASP A 112 -20.85 -13.67 32.41
CA ASP A 112 -22.22 -14.17 32.55
C ASP A 112 -23.04 -14.02 31.25
N ASN A 113 -22.93 -12.85 30.61
CA ASN A 113 -23.69 -12.50 29.39
C ASN A 113 -22.82 -12.46 28.14
N ASP A 114 -21.66 -11.80 28.22
CA ASP A 114 -20.71 -11.59 27.13
C ASP A 114 -19.27 -11.81 27.63
N ALA A 115 -18.33 -12.08 26.73
CA ALA A 115 -16.94 -12.17 27.18
C ALA A 115 -16.44 -10.82 27.71
N PRO A 116 -15.77 -10.81 28.87
CA PRO A 116 -15.21 -9.60 29.47
C PRO A 116 -14.19 -8.94 28.54
N SER A 117 -13.96 -7.64 28.72
CA SER A 117 -12.86 -6.91 28.08
C SER A 117 -11.59 -7.01 28.92
N GLY A 118 -10.44 -7.24 28.27
CA GLY A 118 -9.13 -7.25 28.92
C GLY A 118 -8.49 -5.86 28.93
N GLN A 119 -7.91 -5.46 30.05
CA GLN A 119 -7.11 -4.24 30.23
C GLN A 119 -5.59 -4.56 30.26
N PRO A 120 -4.69 -3.54 30.20
CA PRO A 120 -3.25 -3.77 30.05
C PRO A 120 -2.65 -4.65 31.16
N VAL A 121 -1.75 -5.56 30.77
CA VAL A 121 -0.98 -6.40 31.70
C VAL A 121 -0.05 -5.53 32.54
N LEU A 122 -0.29 -5.44 33.85
CA LEU A 122 0.61 -4.77 34.78
C LEU A 122 1.64 -5.79 35.28
N ARG A 123 2.93 -5.53 35.05
CA ARG A 123 4.04 -6.44 35.41
C ARG A 123 4.91 -5.79 36.48
N LYS A 124 5.23 -6.55 37.52
CA LYS A 124 6.27 -6.25 38.53
C LYS A 124 7.23 -7.44 38.62
N ASP A 125 8.41 -7.26 39.20
CA ASP A 125 9.52 -8.24 39.16
C ASP A 125 9.15 -9.66 39.65
N ASP A 126 8.07 -9.82 40.42
CA ASP A 126 7.61 -11.09 41.02
C ASP A 126 6.17 -11.49 40.65
N ARG A 127 5.47 -10.75 39.78
CA ARG A 127 4.05 -11.01 39.45
C ARG A 127 3.57 -10.44 38.12
N ILE A 128 2.59 -11.14 37.54
CA ILE A 128 1.85 -10.72 36.34
C ILE A 128 0.38 -10.52 36.74
N THR A 129 -0.15 -9.32 36.52
CA THR A 129 -1.56 -9.02 36.78
C THR A 129 -2.30 -8.83 35.47
N LEU A 130 -3.35 -9.63 35.26
CA LEU A 130 -4.27 -9.56 34.12
C LEU A 130 -5.61 -8.99 34.61
N GLY A 131 -5.99 -7.80 34.13
CA GLY A 131 -7.25 -7.14 34.50
C GLY A 131 -8.37 -7.45 33.51
N PHE A 132 -9.53 -7.83 34.01
CA PHE A 132 -10.72 -8.16 33.23
C PHE A 132 -11.93 -7.36 33.74
N THR A 133 -12.62 -6.67 32.84
CA THR A 133 -13.86 -5.96 33.15
C THR A 133 -15.04 -6.65 32.45
N PRO A 134 -16.16 -6.94 33.14
CA PRO A 134 -17.33 -7.52 32.52
C PRO A 134 -17.84 -6.62 31.40
N SER A 135 -18.14 -7.22 30.26
CA SER A 135 -18.90 -6.54 29.23
C SER A 135 -20.29 -6.27 29.80
N THR A 136 -20.65 -5.00 29.98
CA THR A 136 -22.04 -4.61 30.23
C THR A 136 -22.81 -4.90 28.96
N GLY A 137 -23.32 -6.13 28.86
CA GLY A 137 -24.24 -6.54 27.81
C GLY A 137 -25.32 -5.48 27.70
N THR A 138 -25.51 -4.96 26.49
CA THR A 138 -26.63 -4.08 26.16
C THR A 138 -27.87 -4.94 26.22
N VAL A 139 -28.46 -5.05 27.41
CA VAL A 139 -29.84 -5.50 27.53
C VAL A 139 -30.66 -4.33 27.00
N ALA A 140 -31.40 -4.58 25.93
CA ALA A 140 -32.46 -3.68 25.49
C ALA A 140 -33.36 -3.41 26.70
N ALA A 141 -33.30 -2.20 27.24
CA ALA A 141 -34.22 -1.77 28.28
C ALA A 141 -35.56 -1.47 27.62
N THR A 142 -36.56 -2.28 27.94
CA THR A 142 -37.97 -1.87 27.89
C THR A 142 -38.11 -0.60 28.74
N PRO A 143 -38.83 0.45 28.27
CA PRO A 143 -38.89 1.70 29.00
C PRO A 143 -39.70 1.52 30.28
N THR A 144 -39.06 1.70 31.43
CA THR A 144 -39.74 1.91 32.71
C THR A 144 -39.28 3.23 33.32
N THR A 145 -40.28 4.04 33.64
CA THR A 145 -40.25 5.37 34.24
C THR A 145 -39.45 5.41 35.56
N PRO A 146 -38.59 6.42 35.78
CA PRO A 146 -37.88 6.55 37.05
C PRO A 146 -38.75 7.23 38.14
N THR A 147 -38.95 6.53 39.26
CA THR A 147 -39.33 7.10 40.55
C THR A 147 -38.10 7.36 41.41
N VAL A 148 -38.02 8.54 42.02
CA VAL A 148 -36.92 9.03 42.86
C VAL A 148 -37.14 8.62 44.33
N PRO A 149 -36.12 8.11 45.05
CA PRO A 149 -36.04 8.22 46.49
C PRO A 149 -35.12 9.39 46.90
N ALA A 150 -35.64 10.26 47.75
CA ALA A 150 -34.95 11.42 48.28
C ALA A 150 -33.90 11.05 49.33
N THR A 151 -32.77 11.76 49.33
CA THR A 151 -32.09 12.13 50.59
C THR A 151 -31.29 13.43 50.41
N ASN A 152 -31.69 14.45 51.20
CA ASN A 152 -31.01 15.73 51.42
C ASN A 152 -29.62 15.53 52.06
N VAL A 153 -28.60 16.30 51.65
CA VAL A 153 -27.80 17.26 52.48
C VAL A 153 -27.05 18.25 51.53
N PRO A 154 -26.83 19.55 51.86
CA PRO A 154 -26.56 20.62 50.88
C PRO A 154 -25.10 21.15 50.90
N VAL A 155 -24.58 21.62 49.75
CA VAL A 155 -23.55 22.69 49.69
C VAL A 155 -23.65 23.48 48.36
N GLN A 156 -23.61 24.81 48.46
CA GLN A 156 -23.71 25.84 47.40
C GLN A 156 -22.28 26.40 47.02
N PRO A 157 -22.09 27.41 46.15
CA PRO A 157 -21.51 27.28 44.81
C PRO A 157 -20.24 28.12 44.52
N SER A 158 -19.61 27.93 43.36
CA SER A 158 -19.03 29.01 42.52
C SER A 158 -18.62 28.45 41.15
N GLN A 159 -19.42 28.73 40.11
CA GLN A 159 -19.25 29.78 39.08
C GLN A 159 -18.34 29.39 37.88
N ARG A 160 -18.96 29.28 36.70
CA ARG A 160 -18.34 29.47 35.38
C ARG A 160 -19.29 30.32 34.51
N PRO A 161 -18.80 31.23 33.65
CA PRO A 161 -19.62 32.30 33.08
C PRO A 161 -20.58 31.81 31.98
N ASP A 162 -21.71 32.49 31.93
CA ASP A 162 -22.82 32.33 31.00
C ASP A 162 -22.53 33.09 29.68
N VAL A 163 -22.83 32.46 28.54
CA VAL A 163 -22.79 33.12 27.22
C VAL A 163 -24.23 33.27 26.74
N LEU A 164 -24.66 34.53 26.69
CA LEU A 164 -25.99 34.97 26.29
C LEU A 164 -26.16 34.87 24.76
N VAL A 165 -27.12 34.06 24.29
CA VAL A 165 -27.66 34.14 22.93
C VAL A 165 -29.16 34.46 23.05
N PRO A 166 -29.66 35.55 22.45
CA PRO A 166 -31.08 35.87 22.51
C PRO A 166 -31.88 34.96 21.57
N ASN A 167 -32.94 34.35 22.11
CA ASN A 167 -33.96 33.61 21.35
C ASN A 167 -35.04 34.62 20.89
N PRO A 168 -35.25 34.85 19.59
CA PRO A 168 -36.28 35.80 19.14
C PRO A 168 -37.67 35.17 19.22
N GLU A 169 -38.57 35.79 19.98
CA GLU A 169 -40.01 35.49 19.94
C GLU A 169 -40.63 36.09 18.67
N ILE A 170 -41.27 35.23 17.86
CA ILE A 170 -41.94 35.66 16.62
C ILE A 170 -43.42 35.94 16.94
N SER A 171 -43.85 37.17 16.69
CA SER A 171 -45.25 37.62 16.80
C SER A 171 -45.81 37.84 15.40
N ILE A 172 -47.03 37.34 15.14
CA ILE A 172 -47.79 37.63 13.92
C ILE A 172 -49.04 38.41 14.35
N ASP A 173 -49.20 39.62 13.83
CA ASP A 173 -50.31 40.54 14.12
C ASP A 173 -50.60 40.80 15.60
N GLY A 174 -49.54 41.00 16.40
CA GLY A 174 -49.65 41.51 17.77
C GLY A 174 -50.18 40.51 18.80
N ARG A 175 -50.26 39.22 18.45
CA ARG A 175 -50.49 38.13 19.41
C ARG A 175 -49.29 37.18 19.41
N PRO A 176 -48.74 36.79 20.57
CA PRO A 176 -47.66 35.83 20.63
C PRO A 176 -48.13 34.49 20.04
N ALA A 177 -47.35 33.92 19.13
CA ALA A 177 -47.67 32.63 18.51
C ALA A 177 -47.72 31.55 19.60
N GLN A 178 -48.90 31.00 19.85
CA GLN A 178 -49.13 30.02 20.89
C GLN A 178 -48.49 28.68 20.46
N ALA A 179 -47.55 28.17 21.25
CA ALA A 179 -47.00 26.83 21.03
C ALA A 179 -48.14 25.80 21.07
N ALA A 180 -48.22 24.95 20.05
CA ALA A 180 -49.22 23.90 19.96
C ALA A 180 -49.15 23.00 21.20
N GLY A 181 -50.20 23.05 22.01
CA GLY A 181 -50.36 22.15 23.16
C GLY A 181 -50.58 20.70 22.70
N PRO A 182 -50.26 19.71 23.54
CA PRO A 182 -50.40 18.31 23.19
C PRO A 182 -51.88 17.97 22.96
N GLY A 183 -52.26 17.67 21.71
CA GLY A 183 -53.59 17.14 21.37
C GLY A 183 -54.32 17.72 20.16
N GLN A 184 -53.76 18.69 19.40
CA GLN A 184 -54.39 19.12 18.14
C GLN A 184 -53.93 18.29 16.93
N PRO A 185 -54.84 17.93 16.00
CA PRO A 185 -54.48 17.17 14.81
C PRO A 185 -53.62 18.04 13.90
N VAL A 186 -52.38 17.61 13.68
CA VAL A 186 -51.51 18.15 12.63
C VAL A 186 -52.20 17.94 11.29
N SER A 187 -52.66 19.03 10.67
CA SER A 187 -53.06 19.03 9.27
C SER A 187 -51.86 18.53 8.47
N GLN A 188 -52.00 17.36 7.85
CA GLN A 188 -50.98 16.79 6.99
C GLN A 188 -50.64 17.82 5.90
N ALA A 189 -49.37 18.18 5.81
CA ALA A 189 -48.88 18.88 4.63
C ALA A 189 -49.29 18.06 3.39
N PRO A 190 -49.77 18.70 2.31
CA PRO A 190 -50.11 17.99 1.08
C PRO A 190 -48.90 17.14 0.66
N PRO A 191 -49.12 15.89 0.19
CA PRO A 191 -48.03 14.99 -0.12
C PRO A 191 -47.08 15.68 -1.10
N PHE A 192 -45.78 15.64 -0.78
CA PHE A 192 -44.76 16.07 -1.73
C PHE A 192 -45.01 15.32 -3.05
N LEU A 193 -45.11 16.08 -4.14
CA LEU A 193 -45.11 15.50 -5.48
C LEU A 193 -43.94 14.50 -5.55
N PRO A 194 -44.14 13.28 -6.08
CA PRO A 194 -43.05 12.34 -6.22
C PRO A 194 -41.91 13.03 -6.97
N ARG A 195 -40.70 13.02 -6.42
CA ARG A 195 -39.51 13.44 -7.15
C ARG A 195 -39.49 12.64 -8.46
N ALA A 196 -39.11 13.30 -9.54
CA ALA A 196 -38.89 12.64 -10.82
C ALA A 196 -37.93 11.47 -10.57
N VAL A 197 -38.47 10.25 -10.67
CA VAL A 197 -37.71 9.01 -10.61
C VAL A 197 -36.82 9.02 -11.84
N ALA A 198 -35.51 8.92 -11.64
CA ALA A 198 -34.58 8.78 -12.75
C ALA A 198 -34.96 7.53 -13.56
N PRO A 199 -34.94 7.60 -14.90
CA PRO A 199 -35.24 6.44 -15.74
C PRO A 199 -34.30 5.28 -15.37
N PRO A 200 -34.75 4.01 -15.52
CA PRO A 200 -33.90 2.86 -15.27
C PRO A 200 -32.63 2.99 -16.13
N VAL A 201 -31.49 3.14 -15.46
CA VAL A 201 -30.19 3.18 -16.12
C VAL A 201 -29.94 1.79 -16.71
N GLY A 202 -29.68 1.70 -18.00
CA GLY A 202 -29.20 0.46 -18.62
C GLY A 202 -29.86 0.01 -19.92
N ASP A 203 -31.11 0.39 -20.17
CA ASP A 203 -31.70 0.09 -21.48
C ASP A 203 -30.91 0.83 -22.57
N ILE A 204 -30.68 0.17 -23.71
CA ILE A 204 -30.18 0.86 -24.90
C ILE A 204 -31.11 2.06 -25.11
N ALA A 205 -30.57 3.26 -24.98
CA ALA A 205 -31.34 4.47 -25.18
C ALA A 205 -31.62 4.60 -26.69
N VAL A 206 -32.72 3.97 -27.13
CA VAL A 206 -33.17 4.03 -28.52
C VAL A 206 -33.88 5.36 -28.71
N SER A 207 -33.22 6.25 -29.44
CA SER A 207 -33.80 7.51 -29.85
C SER A 207 -34.49 7.34 -31.20
N ALA A 208 -35.80 7.07 -31.18
CA ALA A 208 -36.61 6.96 -32.39
C ALA A 208 -37.12 8.35 -32.80
N THR A 209 -36.27 9.13 -33.48
CA THR A 209 -36.68 10.43 -34.03
C THR A 209 -37.07 10.31 -35.50
N ASP A 210 -38.19 10.90 -35.87
CA ASP A 210 -38.60 11.01 -37.27
C ASP A 210 -37.68 11.98 -38.03
N ALA A 211 -36.83 11.41 -38.90
CA ALA A 211 -35.91 12.15 -39.77
C ALA A 211 -36.54 12.57 -41.10
N SER A 212 -37.86 12.45 -41.27
CA SER A 212 -38.54 12.87 -42.50
C SER A 212 -38.31 14.38 -42.76
N PRO A 213 -38.20 14.81 -44.03
CA PRO A 213 -38.00 16.22 -44.36
C PRO A 213 -39.18 17.07 -43.87
N THR A 214 -38.90 18.30 -43.45
CA THR A 214 -39.94 19.28 -43.09
C THR A 214 -40.85 19.54 -44.30
N ILE A 215 -42.16 19.42 -44.09
CA ILE A 215 -43.19 19.70 -45.10
C ILE A 215 -43.71 21.11 -44.84
N ILE A 216 -43.74 21.95 -45.87
CA ILE A 216 -44.40 23.25 -45.78
C ILE A 216 -45.89 23.05 -46.04
N ASP A 217 -46.70 23.51 -45.08
CA ASP A 217 -48.15 23.53 -45.23
C ASP A 217 -48.59 24.77 -46.02
N LEU A 218 -49.12 24.55 -47.22
CA LEU A 218 -49.66 25.61 -48.07
C LEU A 218 -51.11 25.97 -47.70
N GLY A 219 -51.79 25.17 -46.88
CA GLY A 219 -53.18 25.41 -46.46
C GLY A 219 -54.18 25.35 -47.63
N THR A 220 -53.87 24.60 -48.68
CA THR A 220 -54.74 24.39 -49.85
C THR A 220 -54.86 22.91 -50.17
N GLN A 221 -56.03 22.50 -50.66
CA GLN A 221 -56.29 21.15 -51.17
C GLN A 221 -56.38 21.12 -52.70
N GLU A 222 -55.97 22.20 -53.37
CA GLU A 222 -55.95 22.22 -54.83
C GLU A 222 -55.01 21.15 -55.39
N ARG A 223 -55.44 20.52 -56.49
CA ARG A 223 -54.71 19.45 -57.17
C ARG A 223 -54.26 19.90 -58.54
N VAL A 224 -53.06 19.49 -58.91
CA VAL A 224 -52.49 19.69 -60.23
C VAL A 224 -52.90 18.50 -61.10
N PRO A 225 -53.77 18.67 -62.12
CA PRO A 225 -54.28 17.56 -62.91
C PRO A 225 -53.17 16.86 -63.70
N ARG A 226 -52.29 17.61 -64.37
CA ARG A 226 -51.06 17.11 -64.98
C ARG A 226 -50.05 18.23 -65.11
N LEU A 227 -48.80 18.00 -64.70
CA LEU A 227 -47.70 18.95 -64.84
C LEU A 227 -46.45 18.22 -65.32
N VAL A 228 -46.01 18.59 -66.53
CA VAL A 228 -44.78 18.08 -67.13
C VAL A 228 -43.79 19.23 -67.23
N LEU A 229 -42.68 19.10 -66.51
CA LEU A 229 -41.58 20.04 -66.49
C LEU A 229 -40.36 19.37 -67.13
N ARG A 230 -39.76 20.03 -68.10
CA ARG A 230 -38.51 19.60 -68.74
C ARG A 230 -37.51 20.73 -68.60
N ASP A 231 -36.53 20.53 -67.73
CA ASP A 231 -35.45 21.49 -67.46
C ASP A 231 -35.97 22.91 -67.12
N ALA A 232 -37.09 22.97 -66.40
CA ALA A 232 -37.75 24.21 -66.05
C ALA A 232 -37.02 24.91 -64.90
N PRO A 233 -36.85 26.24 -64.93
CA PRO A 233 -36.25 26.99 -63.83
C PRO A 233 -37.11 26.86 -62.56
N VAL A 234 -36.49 26.44 -61.45
CA VAL A 234 -37.18 26.15 -60.18
C VAL A 234 -37.98 27.34 -59.66
N ARG A 235 -37.47 28.57 -59.83
CA ARG A 235 -38.19 29.81 -59.44
C ARG A 235 -39.56 29.91 -60.12
N ASP A 236 -39.62 29.67 -61.43
CA ASP A 236 -40.85 29.87 -62.19
C ASP A 236 -41.86 28.78 -61.84
N VAL A 237 -41.39 27.54 -61.65
CA VAL A 237 -42.18 26.41 -61.18
C VAL A 237 -42.79 26.71 -59.81
N LEU A 238 -41.98 27.14 -58.84
CA LEU A 238 -42.45 27.49 -57.50
C LEU A 238 -43.42 28.68 -57.55
N SER A 239 -43.20 29.65 -58.45
CA SER A 239 -44.11 30.80 -58.60
C SER A 239 -45.46 30.41 -59.16
N LEU A 240 -45.49 29.46 -60.09
CA LEU A 240 -46.71 28.91 -60.67
C LEU A 240 -47.49 28.11 -59.63
N LEU A 241 -46.80 27.26 -58.86
CA LEU A 241 -47.41 26.46 -57.79
C LEU A 241 -47.91 27.34 -56.62
N ALA A 242 -47.14 28.35 -56.21
CA ALA A 242 -47.58 29.31 -55.19
C ALA A 242 -48.82 30.08 -55.65
N ARG A 243 -48.86 30.50 -56.92
CA ARG A 243 -50.03 31.18 -57.50
C ARG A 243 -51.25 30.28 -57.59
N ALA A 244 -51.07 29.01 -57.98
CA ALA A 244 -52.14 28.01 -57.93
C ALA A 244 -52.69 27.92 -56.50
N ALA A 245 -51.83 27.79 -55.50
CA ALA A 245 -52.21 27.80 -54.09
C ALA A 245 -52.77 29.14 -53.55
N ASN A 246 -52.95 30.18 -54.37
CA ASN A 246 -53.36 31.53 -53.97
C ASN A 246 -52.43 32.18 -52.92
N LEU A 247 -51.12 31.95 -53.06
CA LEU A 247 -50.05 32.47 -52.21
C LEU A 247 -49.05 33.32 -53.01
N ASN A 248 -48.41 34.27 -52.34
CA ASN A 248 -47.32 35.06 -52.87
C ASN A 248 -45.99 34.30 -52.70
N LEU A 249 -45.06 34.44 -53.66
CA LEU A 249 -43.71 33.88 -53.56
C LEU A 249 -42.68 35.00 -53.49
N ALA A 250 -41.87 35.00 -52.43
CA ALA A 250 -40.68 35.83 -52.30
C ALA A 250 -39.45 34.93 -52.46
N TYR A 251 -38.69 35.14 -53.54
CA TYR A 251 -37.51 34.31 -53.85
C TYR A 251 -36.22 35.09 -53.57
N VAL A 252 -35.34 34.51 -52.75
CA VAL A 252 -33.99 35.02 -52.50
C VAL A 252 -33.03 34.15 -53.29
N GLY A 253 -32.42 34.71 -54.34
CA GLY A 253 -31.33 34.06 -55.07
C GLY A 253 -29.97 34.45 -54.48
N ASN A 254 -28.94 33.64 -54.75
CA ASN A 254 -27.56 34.06 -54.55
C ASN A 254 -27.25 35.14 -55.60
N GLY A 255 -27.48 36.40 -55.26
CA GLY A 255 -27.09 37.53 -56.09
C GLY A 255 -25.64 37.89 -55.82
N GLU A 256 -24.72 37.38 -56.65
CA GLU A 256 -23.48 38.11 -56.94
C GLU A 256 -23.78 39.08 -58.10
N ASP A 257 -24.55 40.12 -57.81
CA ASP A 257 -24.63 41.30 -58.67
C ASP A 257 -23.69 42.37 -58.11
N GLN A 258 -22.40 42.19 -58.38
CA GLN A 258 -21.51 43.32 -58.62
C GLN A 258 -20.88 43.16 -59.99
N LYS A 259 -21.37 43.95 -60.96
CA LYS A 259 -20.64 44.23 -62.19
C LYS A 259 -19.27 44.81 -61.82
N THR A 260 -18.21 44.07 -62.11
CA THR A 260 -16.90 44.67 -62.39
C THR A 260 -16.48 44.20 -63.77
N GLU A 261 -16.35 45.13 -64.70
CA GLU A 261 -15.79 44.87 -66.02
C GLU A 261 -14.28 44.56 -65.93
N GLN A 262 -13.84 43.64 -66.82
CA GLN A 262 -12.47 43.29 -67.21
C GLN A 262 -11.66 42.48 -66.17
N THR A 263 -11.11 41.29 -66.45
CA THR A 263 -10.37 40.88 -67.65
C THR A 263 -10.27 39.35 -67.74
N ASN A 264 -10.32 38.83 -68.97
CA ASN A 264 -10.05 37.47 -69.47
C ASN A 264 -9.36 36.44 -68.54
N THR A 265 -10.03 35.30 -68.29
CA THR A 265 -9.62 33.96 -68.78
C THR A 265 -10.71 32.93 -68.46
N GLY A 266 -10.99 32.04 -69.42
CA GLY A 266 -12.19 31.20 -69.43
C GLY A 266 -12.30 30.20 -68.27
N ALA A 267 -13.29 30.44 -67.43
CA ALA A 267 -14.09 29.40 -66.79
C ALA A 267 -15.53 29.93 -66.75
N THR A 268 -16.43 29.26 -67.47
CA THR A 268 -17.86 29.60 -67.56
C THR A 268 -18.46 29.78 -66.17
N GLU A 269 -18.76 31.04 -65.80
CA GLU A 269 -19.57 31.36 -64.62
C GLU A 269 -20.97 30.79 -64.81
N LYS A 270 -21.15 29.59 -64.29
CA LYS A 270 -22.44 28.89 -64.28
C LYS A 270 -23.25 29.47 -63.14
N LEU A 271 -24.00 30.55 -63.42
CA LEU A 271 -25.15 30.94 -62.61
C LEU A 271 -26.04 29.70 -62.50
N ILE A 272 -26.03 29.03 -61.34
CA ILE A 272 -26.82 27.82 -61.11
C ILE A 272 -28.28 28.25 -60.92
N TYR A 273 -28.96 28.54 -62.02
CA TYR A 273 -30.42 28.40 -62.07
C TYR A 273 -30.68 26.90 -61.93
N GLN A 274 -31.02 26.45 -60.72
CA GLN A 274 -31.42 25.07 -60.51
C GLN A 274 -32.63 24.80 -61.41
N LYS A 275 -32.49 23.82 -62.29
CA LYS A 275 -33.53 23.35 -63.19
C LYS A 275 -34.10 22.06 -62.63
N VAL A 276 -35.40 21.88 -62.77
CA VAL A 276 -36.11 20.67 -62.34
C VAL A 276 -36.86 20.06 -63.52
N SER A 277 -36.78 18.74 -63.61
CA SER A 277 -37.55 17.93 -64.54
C SER A 277 -38.46 17.00 -63.72
N LEU A 278 -39.77 17.07 -63.97
CA LEU A 278 -40.78 16.43 -63.14
C LEU A 278 -42.01 16.11 -63.98
N ASP A 279 -42.56 14.90 -63.86
CA ASP A 279 -43.81 14.49 -64.51
C ASP A 279 -44.75 13.97 -63.42
N ILE A 280 -45.82 14.71 -63.14
CA ILE A 280 -46.78 14.40 -62.07
C ILE A 280 -48.20 14.53 -62.61
N GLU A 281 -49.07 13.62 -62.16
CA GLU A 281 -50.49 13.57 -62.48
C GLU A 281 -51.32 13.45 -61.19
N ASN A 282 -52.39 14.24 -61.09
CA ASN A 282 -53.38 14.20 -60.00
C ASN A 282 -52.85 14.38 -58.56
N GLU A 283 -51.82 15.20 -58.33
CA GLU A 283 -51.26 15.43 -56.99
C GLU A 283 -51.62 16.79 -56.37
N PRO A 284 -51.71 16.90 -55.02
CA PRO A 284 -51.87 18.16 -54.33
C PRO A 284 -50.75 19.15 -54.66
N VAL A 285 -51.11 20.42 -54.87
CA VAL A 285 -50.14 21.51 -55.12
C VAL A 285 -49.08 21.57 -54.02
N GLN A 286 -49.47 21.29 -52.78
CA GLN A 286 -48.57 21.21 -51.62
C GLN A 286 -47.46 20.17 -51.80
N ASP A 287 -47.79 18.95 -52.20
CA ASP A 287 -46.81 17.87 -52.33
C ASP A 287 -45.87 18.14 -53.49
N VAL A 288 -46.42 18.59 -54.63
CA VAL A 288 -45.63 19.02 -55.79
C VAL A 288 -44.65 20.15 -55.42
N PHE A 289 -45.11 21.14 -54.65
CA PHE A 289 -44.26 22.24 -54.16
C PHE A 289 -43.12 21.72 -53.28
N ASN A 290 -43.43 20.82 -52.33
CA ASN A 290 -42.43 20.21 -51.45
C ASN A 290 -41.46 19.29 -52.21
N TYR A 291 -41.88 18.59 -53.26
CA TYR A 291 -40.98 17.80 -54.12
C TYR A 291 -39.97 18.69 -54.85
N VAL A 292 -40.42 19.82 -55.40
CA VAL A 292 -39.54 20.78 -56.07
C VAL A 292 -38.55 21.39 -55.08
N LEU A 293 -38.97 21.72 -53.86
CA LEU A 293 -38.05 22.19 -52.81
C LEU A 293 -37.00 21.13 -52.45
N ARG A 294 -37.39 19.86 -52.30
CA ARG A 294 -36.47 18.75 -51.99
C ARG A 294 -35.46 18.50 -53.11
N LEU A 295 -35.90 18.53 -54.36
CA LEU A 295 -35.04 18.30 -55.53
C LEU A 295 -34.06 19.46 -55.76
N SER A 296 -34.49 20.70 -55.48
CA SER A 296 -33.66 21.89 -55.62
C SER A 296 -32.76 22.14 -54.40
N GLY A 297 -33.08 21.54 -53.24
CA GLY A 297 -32.36 21.78 -51.99
C GLY A 297 -32.56 23.20 -51.45
N LEU A 298 -33.65 23.86 -51.85
CA LEU A 298 -34.03 25.20 -51.38
C LEU A 298 -34.81 25.09 -50.07
N GLU A 299 -34.56 26.04 -49.17
CA GLU A 299 -35.33 26.22 -47.95
C GLU A 299 -36.55 27.09 -48.24
N ALA A 300 -37.66 26.81 -47.56
CA ALA A 300 -38.87 27.61 -47.63
C ALA A 300 -39.47 27.86 -46.25
N ASN A 301 -40.08 29.02 -46.06
CA ASN A 301 -40.93 29.30 -44.90
C ASN A 301 -42.18 30.08 -45.32
N ARG A 302 -43.33 29.75 -44.74
CA ARG A 302 -44.59 30.43 -45.02
C ARG A 302 -44.93 31.38 -43.88
N SER A 303 -45.08 32.66 -44.19
CA SER A 303 -45.63 33.66 -43.28
C SER A 303 -46.94 34.21 -43.86
N GLY A 304 -48.06 33.77 -43.29
CA GLY A 304 -49.40 34.14 -43.75
C GLY A 304 -49.65 33.75 -45.21
N ARG A 305 -49.76 34.76 -46.08
CA ARG A 305 -50.00 34.59 -47.53
C ARG A 305 -48.73 34.57 -48.38
N THR A 306 -47.55 34.74 -47.80
CA THR A 306 -46.28 34.80 -48.56
C THR A 306 -45.37 33.64 -48.17
N ILE A 307 -44.81 32.96 -49.16
CA ILE A 307 -43.79 31.93 -49.01
C ILE A 307 -42.44 32.53 -49.37
N PHE A 308 -41.51 32.52 -48.42
CA PHE A 308 -40.12 32.88 -48.64
C PHE A 308 -39.37 31.62 -49.07
N VAL A 309 -38.66 31.65 -50.21
CA VAL A 309 -37.86 30.54 -50.70
C VAL A 309 -36.46 31.01 -51.08
N GLY A 310 -35.44 30.23 -50.75
CA GLY A 310 -34.08 30.48 -51.19
C GLY A 310 -33.12 29.36 -50.76
N PRO A 311 -31.87 29.35 -51.27
CA PRO A 311 -30.87 28.36 -50.89
C PRO A 311 -30.41 28.52 -49.43
N LYS A 312 -30.54 29.74 -48.87
CA LYS A 312 -30.33 30.04 -47.46
C LYS A 312 -31.21 31.22 -47.06
N LEU A 313 -32.31 30.98 -46.34
CA LEU A 313 -33.17 32.06 -45.87
C LEU A 313 -32.48 32.89 -44.77
N PRO A 314 -32.65 34.23 -44.70
CA PRO A 314 -32.24 35.02 -43.54
C PRO A 314 -32.89 34.53 -42.24
N ASN A 315 -32.20 34.63 -41.11
CA ASN A 315 -32.71 34.14 -39.81
C ASN A 315 -34.07 34.75 -39.41
N SER A 316 -34.38 35.98 -39.83
CA SER A 316 -35.66 36.64 -39.59
C SER A 316 -36.84 36.03 -40.35
N THR A 317 -36.56 35.23 -41.39
CA THR A 317 -37.57 34.54 -42.21
C THR A 317 -37.62 33.04 -41.94
N ARG A 318 -36.82 32.54 -41.00
CA ARG A 318 -36.83 31.13 -40.56
C ARG A 318 -37.55 31.01 -39.23
N ASP A 319 -38.26 29.91 -39.03
CA ASP A 319 -38.76 29.53 -37.71
C ASP A 319 -37.60 28.97 -36.89
N VAL A 320 -36.83 29.85 -36.23
CA VAL A 320 -35.69 29.46 -35.41
C VAL A 320 -36.11 29.38 -33.94
N VAL A 321 -35.81 28.25 -33.31
CA VAL A 321 -35.92 28.07 -31.86
C VAL A 321 -34.53 27.99 -31.27
N VAL A 322 -34.37 28.63 -30.11
CA VAL A 322 -33.16 28.54 -29.29
C VAL A 322 -33.45 27.67 -28.08
N ARG A 323 -32.64 26.64 -27.84
CA ARG A 323 -32.68 25.84 -26.60
C ARG A 323 -31.32 25.83 -25.93
N ASN A 324 -31.29 26.22 -24.67
CA ASN A 324 -30.09 26.13 -23.84
C ASN A 324 -30.20 24.90 -22.93
N LEU A 325 -29.18 24.04 -22.97
CA LEU A 325 -29.11 22.77 -22.25
C LEU A 325 -27.86 22.78 -21.38
N ARG A 326 -28.02 22.61 -20.08
CA ARG A 326 -26.90 22.32 -19.18
C ARG A 326 -26.72 20.81 -19.08
N LEU A 327 -25.50 20.33 -19.34
CA LEU A 327 -25.15 18.92 -19.31
C LEU A 327 -24.64 18.52 -17.92
N ASN A 328 -24.99 17.32 -17.47
CA ASN A 328 -24.65 16.83 -16.13
C ASN A 328 -23.49 15.83 -16.12
N GLN A 329 -23.34 15.03 -17.17
CA GLN A 329 -22.45 13.87 -17.26
C GLN A 329 -21.53 13.97 -18.47
N ALA A 330 -22.06 14.34 -19.64
CA ALA A 330 -21.28 14.47 -20.86
C ALA A 330 -20.53 15.82 -20.87
N PRO A 331 -19.22 15.82 -21.18
CA PRO A 331 -18.51 17.08 -21.40
C PRO A 331 -18.99 17.71 -22.71
N VAL A 332 -19.30 19.01 -22.67
CA VAL A 332 -19.85 19.76 -23.81
C VAL A 332 -19.00 19.62 -25.08
N LYS A 333 -17.68 19.52 -24.92
CA LYS A 333 -16.73 19.31 -26.03
C LYS A 333 -16.99 18.02 -26.82
N GLU A 334 -17.32 16.93 -26.14
CA GLU A 334 -17.62 15.64 -26.79
C GLU A 334 -18.99 15.70 -27.48
N VAL A 335 -19.98 16.30 -26.83
CA VAL A 335 -21.32 16.51 -27.39
C VAL A 335 -21.27 17.37 -28.65
N LEU A 336 -20.51 18.47 -28.63
CA LEU A 336 -20.33 19.34 -29.79
C LEU A 336 -19.71 18.59 -30.97
N ARG A 337 -18.61 17.85 -30.74
CA ARG A 337 -17.97 17.04 -31.78
C ARG A 337 -18.94 16.03 -32.37
N PHE A 338 -19.76 15.40 -31.54
CA PHE A 338 -20.78 14.46 -31.99
C PHE A 338 -21.84 15.15 -32.87
N LEU A 339 -22.37 16.30 -32.47
CA LEU A 339 -23.37 17.05 -33.25
C LEU A 339 -22.81 17.61 -34.57
N VAL A 340 -21.55 18.06 -34.57
CA VAL A 340 -20.85 18.52 -35.77
C VAL A 340 -20.67 17.37 -36.77
N ASN A 341 -20.32 16.16 -36.29
CA ASN A 341 -20.24 14.97 -37.13
C ASN A 341 -21.61 14.59 -37.74
N LEU A 342 -22.72 14.93 -37.07
CA LEU A 342 -24.08 14.78 -37.59
C LEU A 342 -24.52 15.92 -38.53
N GLY A 343 -23.67 16.92 -38.76
CA GLY A 343 -23.89 18.00 -39.74
C GLY A 343 -24.23 19.37 -39.18
N ALA A 344 -24.18 19.55 -37.86
CA ALA A 344 -24.42 20.85 -37.27
C ALA A 344 -23.26 21.81 -37.54
N GLU A 345 -23.57 23.10 -37.74
CA GLU A 345 -22.58 24.17 -37.78
C GLU A 345 -22.22 24.54 -36.34
N SER A 346 -20.95 24.48 -35.93
CA SER A 346 -20.55 24.78 -34.55
C SER A 346 -19.53 25.91 -34.42
N ALA A 347 -19.70 26.68 -33.35
CA ALA A 347 -18.66 27.54 -32.79
C ALA A 347 -18.43 27.13 -31.33
N VAL A 348 -17.17 26.89 -30.98
CA VAL A 348 -16.77 26.54 -29.62
C VAL A 348 -16.05 27.72 -28.99
N ASN A 349 -16.54 28.18 -27.84
CA ASN A 349 -15.77 29.04 -26.96
C ASN A 349 -14.84 28.13 -26.15
N ALA A 350 -13.63 27.91 -26.65
CA ALA A 350 -12.60 27.18 -25.92
C ALA A 350 -11.70 28.18 -25.18
N GLU A 351 -11.67 28.09 -23.86
CA GLU A 351 -10.67 28.80 -23.06
C GLU A 351 -9.41 27.94 -23.04
N LEU A 352 -8.39 28.33 -23.83
CA LEU A 352 -7.08 27.70 -23.75
C LEU A 352 -6.24 28.51 -22.76
N LYS A 353 -5.95 27.95 -21.59
CA LYS A 353 -4.89 28.51 -20.73
C LYS A 353 -3.55 28.29 -21.42
N VAL A 354 -3.06 29.30 -22.14
CA VAL A 354 -1.75 29.26 -22.78
C VAL A 354 -0.72 29.78 -21.77
N THR A 355 0.02 28.89 -21.13
CA THR A 355 1.15 29.30 -20.30
C THR A 355 2.26 29.85 -21.21
N ARG A 356 2.32 31.17 -21.37
CA ARG A 356 3.37 31.83 -22.13
C ARG A 356 4.57 32.09 -21.22
N VAL A 357 5.55 31.18 -21.24
CA VAL A 357 6.84 31.42 -20.58
C VAL A 357 7.57 32.53 -21.35
N THR A 358 7.44 33.76 -20.89
CA THR A 358 8.18 34.89 -21.44
C THR A 358 9.42 35.07 -20.58
N THR A 359 10.58 34.66 -21.08
CA THR A 359 11.86 34.99 -20.44
C THR A 359 12.16 36.47 -20.71
N GLN A 360 12.07 37.31 -19.68
CA GLN A 360 12.51 38.69 -19.76
C GLN A 360 13.93 38.78 -19.21
N ASP A 361 14.89 39.13 -20.07
CA ASP A 361 16.29 39.34 -19.67
C ASP A 361 16.39 40.64 -18.86
N ILE A 362 16.63 40.51 -17.55
CA ILE A 362 16.99 41.63 -16.67
C ILE A 362 18.30 41.27 -15.96
N GLY A 363 19.43 41.72 -16.53
CA GLY A 363 20.74 41.51 -15.92
C GLY A 363 21.25 40.07 -15.98
N GLN A 364 22.52 39.86 -15.57
CA GLN A 364 23.28 38.62 -15.77
C GLN A 364 22.77 37.37 -15.02
N GLU A 365 21.57 37.38 -14.44
CA GLU A 365 20.94 36.21 -13.84
C GLU A 365 19.63 35.86 -14.57
N LYS A 366 19.64 34.75 -15.30
CA LYS A 366 18.47 34.18 -15.97
C LYS A 366 17.48 33.61 -14.94
N THR A 367 16.59 34.44 -14.40
CA THR A 367 15.43 33.96 -13.66
C THR A 367 14.22 33.93 -14.59
N GLY A 368 13.87 32.74 -15.08
CA GLY A 368 12.65 32.56 -15.89
C GLY A 368 11.40 32.73 -15.03
N GLN A 369 10.68 33.85 -15.17
CA GLN A 369 9.33 33.96 -14.62
C GLN A 369 8.33 33.31 -15.56
N THR A 370 7.53 32.38 -15.03
CA THR A 370 6.39 31.80 -15.74
C THR A 370 5.20 32.74 -15.56
N GLN A 371 4.87 33.54 -16.57
CA GLN A 371 3.58 34.23 -16.60
C GLN A 371 2.56 33.35 -17.31
N VAL A 372 1.47 33.03 -16.62
CA VAL A 372 0.30 32.37 -17.22
C VAL A 372 -0.56 33.47 -17.81
N ALA A 373 -0.68 33.54 -19.13
CA ALA A 373 -1.64 34.41 -19.81
C ALA A 373 -2.87 33.57 -20.20
N GLU A 374 -4.07 34.10 -19.97
CA GLU A 374 -5.32 33.43 -20.33
C GLU A 374 -5.81 34.01 -21.67
N ASP A 375 -5.59 33.30 -22.77
CA ASP A 375 -6.05 33.69 -24.11
C ASP A 375 -7.32 32.88 -24.47
N THR A 376 -8.45 33.57 -24.60
CA THR A 376 -9.70 32.94 -25.08
C THR A 376 -9.66 32.82 -26.60
N ASN A 377 -9.57 31.59 -27.13
CA ASN A 377 -9.55 31.34 -28.58
C ASN A 377 -10.88 30.76 -29.05
N LEU A 378 -11.61 31.52 -29.85
CA LEU A 378 -12.84 31.07 -30.50
C LEU A 378 -12.49 30.17 -31.69
N THR A 379 -12.80 28.87 -31.59
CA THR A 379 -12.58 27.95 -32.71
C THR A 379 -13.93 27.61 -33.35
N ALA A 380 -14.18 28.16 -34.54
CA ALA A 380 -15.32 27.74 -35.36
C ALA A 380 -14.97 26.43 -36.06
N GLN A 381 -15.70 25.36 -35.75
CA GLN A 381 -15.52 24.06 -36.38
C GLN A 381 -16.66 23.84 -37.38
N ARG A 382 -16.33 23.93 -38.67
CA ARG A 382 -17.25 23.63 -39.76
C ARG A 382 -16.71 22.45 -40.56
N ILE A 383 -17.46 21.35 -40.60
CA ILE A 383 -17.21 20.27 -41.55
C ILE A 383 -17.97 20.60 -42.84
N THR A 384 -17.26 20.65 -43.96
CA THR A 384 -17.88 20.78 -45.29
C THR A 384 -18.13 19.38 -45.84
N PHE A 385 -19.40 19.04 -46.06
CA PHE A 385 -19.81 17.77 -46.65
C PHE A 385 -19.96 17.95 -48.16
N THR A 386 -19.12 17.27 -48.96
CA THR A 386 -19.13 17.41 -50.42
C THR A 386 -20.22 16.55 -51.08
N ASP A 387 -20.46 15.33 -50.57
CA ASP A 387 -21.32 14.33 -51.23
C ASP A 387 -22.56 13.88 -50.42
N SER A 388 -22.86 14.54 -49.30
CA SER A 388 -23.96 14.14 -48.40
C SER A 388 -24.65 15.33 -47.77
N ASN A 389 -25.99 15.29 -47.69
CA ASN A 389 -26.79 16.22 -46.91
C ASN A 389 -26.91 15.68 -45.47
N PRO A 390 -26.18 16.21 -44.49
CA PRO A 390 -26.18 15.64 -43.16
C PRO A 390 -27.47 16.02 -42.41
N ILE A 391 -27.84 15.20 -41.42
CA ILE A 391 -29.16 15.24 -40.76
C ILE A 391 -29.38 16.56 -40.02
N LEU A 392 -28.33 17.14 -39.43
CA LEU A 392 -28.38 18.40 -38.67
C LEU A 392 -27.97 19.63 -39.48
N ARG A 393 -27.99 19.57 -40.82
CA ARG A 393 -27.62 20.70 -41.67
C ARG A 393 -28.47 21.94 -41.34
N GLY A 394 -27.82 23.05 -41.05
CA GLY A 394 -28.49 24.32 -40.72
C GLY A 394 -28.83 24.49 -39.24
N LEU A 395 -28.55 23.50 -38.39
CA LEU A 395 -28.52 23.67 -36.93
C LEU A 395 -27.19 24.35 -36.54
N GLN A 396 -27.27 25.45 -35.80
CA GLN A 396 -26.13 26.09 -35.18
C GLN A 396 -26.01 25.63 -33.73
N VAL A 397 -24.81 25.25 -33.30
CA VAL A 397 -24.55 24.75 -31.96
C VAL A 397 -23.39 25.51 -31.33
N LEU A 398 -23.65 26.14 -30.21
CA LEU A 398 -22.67 26.84 -29.40
C LEU A 398 -22.45 26.09 -28.10
N GLY A 399 -21.20 25.85 -27.73
CA GLY A 399 -20.86 25.27 -26.43
C GLY A 399 -20.07 26.25 -25.58
N ASP A 400 -20.44 26.35 -24.30
CA ASP A 400 -19.65 27.00 -23.25
C ASP A 400 -19.07 25.90 -22.34
N GLU A 401 -17.75 25.71 -22.40
CA GLU A 401 -17.01 24.75 -21.58
C GLU A 401 -17.03 25.11 -20.09
N ARG A 402 -17.10 26.41 -19.74
CA ARG A 402 -17.08 26.89 -18.36
C ARG A 402 -18.36 26.54 -17.61
N THR A 403 -19.51 26.66 -18.27
CA THR A 403 -20.81 26.30 -17.68
C THR A 403 -21.28 24.90 -18.04
N ASN A 404 -20.51 24.16 -18.85
CA ASN A 404 -20.86 22.87 -19.43
C ASN A 404 -22.26 22.88 -20.06
N SER A 405 -22.51 23.89 -20.91
CA SER A 405 -23.82 24.11 -21.52
C SER A 405 -23.76 24.22 -23.03
N VAL A 406 -24.77 23.68 -23.70
CA VAL A 406 -24.95 23.70 -25.16
C VAL A 406 -26.16 24.57 -25.49
N THR A 407 -25.97 25.54 -26.39
CA THR A 407 -27.04 26.32 -27.00
C THR A 407 -27.27 25.80 -28.42
N LEU A 408 -28.48 25.31 -28.68
CA LEU A 408 -28.96 24.85 -29.98
C LEU A 408 -29.79 25.96 -30.62
N ILE A 409 -29.49 26.33 -31.86
CA ILE A 409 -30.18 27.38 -32.62
C ILE A 409 -30.52 26.82 -34.00
N GLY A 410 -31.80 26.65 -34.32
CA GLY A 410 -32.22 26.17 -35.63
C GLY A 410 -33.71 25.89 -35.74
N LEU A 411 -34.12 25.20 -36.80
CA LEU A 411 -35.51 24.76 -36.97
C LEU A 411 -35.94 23.87 -35.79
N PRO A 412 -37.19 23.98 -35.27
CA PRO A 412 -37.66 23.20 -34.13
C PRO A 412 -37.37 21.69 -34.27
N LYS A 413 -37.63 21.12 -35.46
CA LYS A 413 -37.39 19.70 -35.75
C LYS A 413 -35.91 19.30 -35.61
N LEU A 414 -34.98 20.14 -36.06
CA LEU A 414 -33.54 19.87 -35.94
C LEU A 414 -33.08 19.95 -34.47
N VAL A 415 -33.64 20.89 -33.71
CA VAL A 415 -33.38 21.02 -32.28
C VAL A 415 -33.89 19.79 -31.52
N ASP A 416 -35.07 19.28 -31.85
CA ASP A 416 -35.63 18.07 -31.24
C ASP A 416 -34.81 16.82 -31.59
N ILE A 417 -34.34 16.67 -32.84
CA ILE A 417 -33.40 15.59 -33.23
C ILE A 417 -32.11 15.70 -32.44
N ALA A 418 -31.50 16.89 -32.38
CA ALA A 418 -30.27 17.09 -31.61
C ALA A 418 -30.46 16.77 -30.12
N MET A 419 -31.56 17.19 -29.50
CA MET A 419 -31.89 16.84 -28.13
C MET A 419 -32.04 15.34 -27.92
N ALA A 420 -32.76 14.67 -28.82
CA ALA A 420 -32.97 13.24 -28.78
C ALA A 420 -31.64 12.46 -28.88
N GLN A 421 -30.60 13.05 -29.48
CA GLN A 421 -29.25 12.51 -29.53
C GLN A 421 -28.36 12.91 -28.32
N ILE A 422 -28.61 14.04 -27.67
CA ILE A 422 -27.85 14.50 -26.48
C ILE A 422 -28.27 13.74 -25.22
N ILE A 423 -29.58 13.49 -25.04
CA ILE A 423 -30.13 12.79 -23.88
C ILE A 423 -29.40 11.46 -23.56
N PRO A 424 -29.15 10.55 -24.52
CA PRO A 424 -28.44 9.31 -24.24
C PRO A 424 -26.95 9.50 -23.92
N LEU A 425 -26.34 10.61 -24.35
CA LEU A 425 -24.94 10.93 -24.01
C LEU A 425 -24.81 11.44 -22.57
N ASP A 426 -25.84 12.11 -22.06
CA ASP A 426 -25.87 12.69 -20.71
C ASP A 426 -26.41 11.73 -19.63
N ILE A 427 -26.45 10.42 -19.90
CA ILE A 427 -26.85 9.43 -18.91
C ILE A 427 -25.84 9.35 -17.76
N ARG A 428 -26.34 9.11 -16.55
CA ARG A 428 -25.50 8.87 -15.37
C ARG A 428 -24.65 7.63 -15.58
N ARG A 429 -23.34 7.76 -15.40
CA ARG A 429 -22.44 6.60 -15.46
C ARG A 429 -22.47 5.85 -14.13
N ARG A 430 -22.46 4.52 -14.20
CA ARG A 430 -22.49 3.66 -13.02
C ARG A 430 -21.17 3.70 -12.26
N GLN A 431 -21.23 3.33 -10.99
CA GLN A 431 -20.06 3.19 -10.12
C GLN A 431 -20.00 1.78 -9.54
N VAL A 432 -18.79 1.32 -9.26
CA VAL A 432 -18.53 0.02 -8.65
C VAL A 432 -17.50 0.19 -7.53
N ALA A 433 -17.79 -0.41 -6.38
CA ALA A 433 -16.83 -0.61 -5.31
C ALA A 433 -16.04 -1.88 -5.61
N VAL A 434 -14.74 -1.74 -5.82
CA VAL A 434 -13.82 -2.83 -6.10
C VAL A 434 -13.05 -3.15 -4.83
N ASN A 435 -13.37 -4.30 -4.24
CA ASN A 435 -12.63 -4.83 -3.09
C ASN A 435 -11.51 -5.74 -3.60
N VAL A 436 -10.27 -5.45 -3.21
CA VAL A 436 -9.10 -6.23 -3.59
C VAL A 436 -8.43 -6.76 -2.34
N LYS A 437 -8.33 -8.08 -2.19
CA LYS A 437 -7.62 -8.72 -1.08
C LYS A 437 -6.31 -9.28 -1.60
N ILE A 438 -5.22 -8.81 -1.03
CA ILE A 438 -3.87 -9.26 -1.38
C ILE A 438 -3.29 -9.97 -0.16
N VAL A 439 -2.89 -11.22 -0.35
CA VAL A 439 -2.24 -12.04 0.67
C VAL A 439 -0.86 -12.40 0.17
N ASP A 440 0.18 -11.86 0.78
CA ASP A 440 1.57 -12.24 0.54
C ASP A 440 2.06 -13.07 1.74
N VAL A 441 2.42 -14.32 1.47
CA VAL A 441 2.87 -15.30 2.45
C VAL A 441 4.31 -15.68 2.16
N ASN A 442 5.18 -15.54 3.15
CA ASN A 442 6.55 -16.02 3.11
C ASN A 442 6.76 -16.98 4.27
N LEU A 443 7.02 -18.25 3.94
CA LEU A 443 7.27 -19.34 4.86
C LEU A 443 8.72 -19.78 4.69
N LEU A 444 9.44 -19.82 5.80
CA LEU A 444 10.80 -20.35 5.88
C LEU A 444 10.79 -21.48 6.91
N ASN A 445 11.32 -22.63 6.55
CA ASN A 445 11.53 -23.73 7.47
C ASN A 445 12.95 -24.28 7.28
N THR A 446 13.82 -23.92 8.22
CA THR A 446 15.20 -24.37 8.26
C THR A 446 15.34 -25.47 9.31
N HIS A 447 15.83 -26.62 8.89
CA HIS A 447 16.16 -27.74 9.75
C HIS A 447 17.66 -28.01 9.64
N ASP A 448 18.38 -27.75 10.73
CA ASP A 448 19.81 -27.90 10.86
C ASP A 448 20.15 -28.95 11.90
N THR A 449 20.80 -30.03 11.45
CA THR A 449 21.37 -31.05 12.35
C THR A 449 22.87 -31.14 12.11
N ASN A 450 23.64 -30.89 13.16
CA ASN A 450 25.08 -30.83 13.16
C ASN A 450 25.66 -31.58 14.38
N THR A 451 26.73 -32.34 14.17
CA THR A 451 27.47 -32.99 15.25
C THR A 451 28.95 -32.66 15.08
N SER A 452 29.61 -32.26 16.15
CA SER A 452 31.06 -32.10 16.19
C SER A 452 31.65 -32.82 17.39
N PHE A 453 32.72 -33.57 17.19
CA PHE A 453 33.43 -34.22 18.28
C PHE A 453 34.90 -34.39 17.95
N SER A 454 35.74 -34.42 18.98
CA SER A 454 37.16 -34.68 18.86
C SER A 454 37.63 -35.59 19.99
N PHE A 455 38.62 -36.41 19.70
CA PHE A 455 39.27 -37.25 20.70
C PHE A 455 40.74 -37.47 20.36
N GLY A 456 41.56 -37.63 21.38
CA GLY A 456 42.97 -37.98 21.25
C GLY A 456 43.23 -39.43 21.64
N VAL A 457 44.05 -40.14 20.86
CA VAL A 457 44.60 -41.47 21.23
C VAL A 457 46.11 -41.40 21.11
N GLY A 458 46.81 -41.44 22.25
CA GLY A 458 48.27 -41.24 22.29
C GLY A 458 48.68 -39.86 21.79
N ASN A 459 49.46 -39.81 20.72
CA ASN A 459 49.90 -38.59 20.04
C ASN A 459 49.03 -38.23 18.82
N ASN A 460 47.89 -38.90 18.63
CA ASN A 460 47.02 -38.71 17.47
C ASN A 460 45.71 -38.06 17.89
N PHE A 461 45.15 -37.19 17.04
CA PHE A 461 43.89 -36.51 17.27
C PHE A 461 42.95 -36.70 16.09
N PHE A 462 41.71 -37.07 16.39
CA PHE A 462 40.60 -37.09 15.45
C PHE A 462 39.69 -35.92 15.77
N THR A 463 39.30 -35.15 14.75
CA THR A 463 38.27 -34.12 14.85
C THR A 463 37.25 -34.34 13.74
N ASN A 464 35.96 -34.42 14.09
CA ASN A 464 34.83 -34.29 13.17
C ASN A 464 34.12 -32.98 13.50
N ASP A 465 33.94 -32.11 12.50
CA ASP A 465 33.11 -30.91 12.62
C ASP A 465 32.16 -30.87 11.43
N GLY A 466 30.87 -31.10 11.70
CA GLY A 466 29.82 -31.04 10.69
C GLY A 466 29.99 -31.97 9.50
N GLY A 467 30.51 -33.17 9.72
CA GLY A 467 30.68 -34.18 8.68
C GLY A 467 31.95 -34.01 7.86
N ALA A 468 32.86 -33.11 8.25
CA ALA A 468 34.23 -33.08 7.77
C ALA A 468 35.16 -33.61 8.87
N ALA A 469 36.06 -34.54 8.53
CA ALA A 469 37.00 -35.13 9.47
C ALA A 469 38.45 -34.78 9.16
N VAL A 470 39.22 -34.50 10.20
CA VAL A 470 40.67 -34.33 10.14
C VAL A 470 41.35 -35.29 11.12
N LEU A 471 42.42 -35.93 10.65
CA LEU A 471 43.24 -36.90 11.37
C LEU A 471 44.65 -36.34 11.49
N ASN A 472 45.04 -35.93 12.70
CA ASN A 472 46.37 -35.41 12.99
C ASN A 472 47.20 -36.46 13.73
N PHE A 473 48.36 -36.83 13.20
CA PHE A 473 49.26 -37.81 13.81
C PHE A 473 50.51 -37.12 14.38
N GLY A 474 51.14 -37.71 15.43
CA GLY A 474 52.50 -37.35 15.85
C GLY A 474 52.66 -36.14 16.79
N GLY A 475 51.66 -35.81 17.61
CA GLY A 475 51.74 -34.78 18.66
C GLY A 475 51.23 -33.40 18.25
N SER A 476 50.69 -33.29 17.03
CA SER A 476 50.00 -32.10 16.52
C SER A 476 48.72 -31.82 17.32
N ARG A 477 48.35 -30.56 17.51
CA ARG A 477 47.10 -30.14 18.16
C ARG A 477 45.84 -30.70 17.45
N PRO A 478 44.69 -30.82 18.13
CA PRO A 478 43.41 -31.02 17.47
C PRO A 478 43.18 -29.94 16.40
N ALA A 479 42.61 -30.32 15.25
CA ALA A 479 42.27 -29.37 14.20
C ALA A 479 41.18 -28.39 14.68
N THR A 480 41.33 -27.11 14.35
CA THR A 480 40.30 -26.08 14.57
C THR A 480 39.16 -26.23 13.57
N SER A 481 37.98 -25.69 13.86
CA SER A 481 36.83 -25.70 12.94
C SER A 481 37.14 -25.07 11.58
N ALA A 482 37.98 -24.03 11.55
CA ALA A 482 38.44 -23.40 10.31
C ALA A 482 39.37 -24.31 9.48
N GLU A 483 40.24 -25.08 10.12
CA GLU A 483 41.11 -26.08 9.46
C GLU A 483 40.29 -27.28 8.95
N VAL A 484 39.29 -27.72 9.71
CA VAL A 484 38.36 -28.79 9.28
C VAL A 484 37.49 -28.36 8.09
N ALA A 485 37.08 -27.09 8.04
CA ALA A 485 36.19 -26.56 6.99
C ALA A 485 36.90 -26.14 5.68
N ASN A 486 38.13 -25.62 5.75
CA ASN A 486 38.71 -24.88 4.62
C ASN A 486 40.04 -25.42 4.08
N ASN A 487 40.87 -26.15 4.85
CA ASN A 487 42.15 -26.64 4.31
C ASN A 487 42.92 -27.63 5.23
N VAL A 488 43.53 -28.65 4.63
CA VAL A 488 44.55 -29.51 5.27
C VAL A 488 45.92 -28.83 5.18
N THR A 489 46.13 -27.73 5.92
CA THR A 489 47.46 -27.11 5.98
C THR A 489 48.25 -27.65 7.18
N GLY A 490 49.21 -28.53 6.87
CA GLY A 490 50.13 -29.14 7.81
C GLY A 490 51.19 -28.16 8.32
N GLY A 491 50.97 -27.65 9.53
CA GLY A 491 52.03 -27.06 10.34
C GLY A 491 51.97 -27.60 11.76
N ALA A 492 53.12 -28.03 12.30
CA ALA A 492 53.27 -28.25 13.72
C ALA A 492 52.81 -27.00 14.50
N PRO A 493 52.20 -27.15 15.69
CA PRO A 493 51.58 -26.04 16.40
C PRO A 493 52.58 -24.91 16.65
N VAL A 494 52.26 -23.72 16.12
CA VAL A 494 52.89 -22.47 16.50
C VAL A 494 51.95 -21.76 17.47
N THR A 495 52.27 -21.74 18.76
CA THR A 495 51.62 -20.79 19.69
C THR A 495 52.16 -19.40 19.42
N ALA A 496 51.28 -18.45 19.11
CA ALA A 496 51.64 -17.04 19.16
C ALA A 496 52.07 -16.68 20.59
N ASN A 497 53.12 -15.87 20.71
CA ASN A 497 53.59 -15.39 21.99
C ASN A 497 52.42 -14.75 22.76
N PRO A 498 52.02 -15.25 23.95
CA PRO A 498 50.88 -14.72 24.71
C PRO A 498 51.11 -13.30 25.25
N LEU A 499 52.31 -12.73 25.04
CA LEU A 499 52.71 -11.41 25.48
C LEU A 499 52.93 -10.47 24.28
N GLN A 500 52.13 -10.67 23.22
CA GLN A 500 52.15 -9.81 22.04
C GLN A 500 51.63 -8.41 22.40
N GLY A 501 52.54 -7.44 22.52
CA GLY A 501 52.22 -6.02 22.73
C GLY A 501 52.83 -5.37 23.98
N GLY A 502 53.47 -6.13 24.87
CA GLY A 502 54.19 -5.58 26.03
C GLY A 502 55.70 -5.67 25.84
N ASN A 503 56.40 -4.54 25.86
CA ASN A 503 57.84 -4.53 26.09
C ASN A 503 58.12 -4.86 27.57
N ILE A 504 57.94 -6.13 27.96
CA ILE A 504 58.02 -6.55 29.37
C ILE A 504 59.45 -6.81 29.88
N PHE A 505 60.47 -6.53 29.06
CA PHE A 505 61.87 -6.53 29.50
C PHE A 505 62.65 -5.36 28.88
N LEU A 506 62.10 -4.14 28.97
CA LEU A 506 62.92 -2.93 28.84
C LEU A 506 63.56 -2.64 30.19
N ASN A 507 64.84 -2.98 30.33
CA ASN A 507 65.72 -2.24 31.22
C ASN A 507 65.83 -0.82 30.64
N THR A 508 65.11 0.15 31.22
CA THR A 508 65.09 1.54 30.77
C THR A 508 66.39 2.31 31.08
N THR A 509 67.42 1.65 31.63
CA THR A 509 68.66 2.29 32.07
C THR A 509 69.90 1.90 31.26
N ASN A 510 69.84 0.94 30.33
CA ASN A 510 71.01 0.64 29.48
C ASN A 510 70.66 0.00 28.12
N PRO A 511 70.75 0.71 26.98
CA PRO A 511 70.35 0.21 25.67
C PRO A 511 71.36 -0.74 24.99
N ASN A 512 72.53 -1.01 25.58
CA ASN A 512 73.65 -1.65 24.86
C ASN A 512 74.04 -3.07 25.29
N THR A 513 73.24 -3.79 26.08
CA THR A 513 73.45 -5.25 26.25
C THR A 513 72.39 -6.00 25.47
N GLY A 514 72.75 -6.53 24.30
CA GLY A 514 71.90 -7.38 23.47
C GLY A 514 71.28 -8.51 24.27
N THR A 515 70.01 -8.36 24.60
CA THR A 515 69.19 -9.44 25.16
C THR A 515 68.72 -10.31 24.00
N ALA A 516 68.94 -11.61 24.12
CA ALA A 516 68.46 -12.58 23.15
C ALA A 516 66.94 -12.45 23.03
N ASN A 517 66.47 -12.26 21.80
CA ASN A 517 65.06 -12.25 21.41
C ASN A 517 64.31 -13.40 22.11
N ALA A 518 63.53 -13.06 23.14
CA ALA A 518 62.76 -14.05 23.88
C ALA A 518 61.62 -14.57 22.99
N GLY A 519 61.69 -15.86 22.61
CA GLY A 519 60.53 -16.60 22.11
C GLY A 519 60.10 -16.31 20.67
N VAL A 520 61.02 -16.29 19.69
CA VAL A 520 60.66 -16.24 18.25
C VAL A 520 60.66 -17.61 17.59
N SER A 521 60.92 -18.70 18.33
CA SER A 521 60.84 -20.02 17.72
C SER A 521 59.39 -20.49 17.63
N THR A 522 58.94 -20.65 16.40
CA THR A 522 57.68 -21.29 16.03
C THR A 522 57.75 -22.82 16.13
N ASN A 523 58.89 -23.37 16.57
CA ASN A 523 59.13 -24.80 16.64
C ASN A 523 58.95 -25.32 18.09
N PRO A 524 57.94 -26.18 18.35
CA PRO A 524 57.67 -26.72 19.69
C PRO A 524 58.77 -27.68 20.21
N LEU A 525 59.79 -27.97 19.40
CA LEU A 525 60.97 -28.78 19.78
C LEU A 525 62.20 -27.92 20.12
N GLN A 526 62.12 -26.59 20.00
CA GLN A 526 63.20 -25.70 20.43
C GLN A 526 62.96 -25.20 21.87
N PRO A 527 63.93 -25.35 22.79
CA PRO A 527 63.82 -24.83 24.15
C PRO A 527 63.62 -23.30 24.17
N GLY A 528 62.55 -22.84 24.84
CA GLY A 528 62.25 -21.43 25.07
C GLY A 528 62.63 -21.00 26.50
N LEU A 529 62.56 -19.70 26.81
CA LEU A 529 62.79 -19.20 28.18
C LEU A 529 61.64 -19.66 29.09
N THR A 530 61.91 -20.57 30.03
CA THR A 530 60.91 -21.15 30.95
C THR A 530 60.98 -20.58 32.36
N GLY A 531 62.01 -19.81 32.68
CA GLY A 531 62.16 -19.18 33.98
C GLY A 531 63.16 -18.03 33.96
N TYR A 532 62.84 -17.01 34.74
CA TYR A 532 63.72 -15.89 35.05
C TYR A 532 63.85 -15.79 36.57
N THR A 533 65.09 -15.77 37.05
CA THR A 533 65.38 -15.42 38.45
C THR A 533 66.20 -14.17 38.44
N GLN A 534 65.61 -13.09 38.93
CA GLN A 534 66.27 -11.80 39.07
C GLN A 534 67.43 -11.93 40.05
N GLY A 535 68.60 -11.46 39.65
CA GLY A 535 69.75 -11.35 40.55
C GLY A 535 69.52 -10.27 41.61
N THR A 536 70.19 -10.40 42.75
CA THR A 536 70.13 -9.39 43.81
C THR A 536 70.91 -8.14 43.37
N PRO A 537 70.31 -6.93 43.45
CA PRO A 537 71.03 -5.68 43.21
C PRO A 537 72.22 -5.56 44.16
N GLY A 538 73.42 -5.28 43.62
CA GLY A 538 74.59 -5.04 44.46
C GLY A 538 74.46 -3.76 45.27
N THR A 539 75.01 -3.72 46.48
CA THR A 539 75.07 -2.48 47.27
C THR A 539 76.36 -1.74 46.90
N ILE A 540 76.23 -0.47 46.50
CA ILE A 540 77.40 0.38 46.21
C ILE A 540 77.96 0.87 47.54
N THR A 541 79.18 0.45 47.85
CA THR A 541 79.93 0.94 49.02
C THR A 541 81.14 1.73 48.54
N SER A 542 81.25 2.97 48.97
CA SER A 542 82.40 3.84 48.68
C SER A 542 83.54 3.48 49.63
N VAL A 543 84.56 2.80 49.11
CA VAL A 543 85.76 2.45 49.88
C VAL A 543 86.83 3.49 49.61
N PRO A 544 87.45 4.08 50.65
CA PRO A 544 88.56 5.00 50.45
C PRO A 544 89.77 4.30 49.85
N ILE A 545 90.32 4.89 48.78
CA ILE A 545 91.46 4.35 48.02
C ILE A 545 92.70 5.23 48.12
N GLU A 546 92.57 6.44 48.64
CA GLU A 546 93.68 7.35 48.87
C GLU A 546 93.45 8.09 50.19
N PHE A 547 94.49 8.17 51.01
CA PHE A 547 94.46 8.78 52.34
C PHE A 547 95.53 9.87 52.41
N ASP A 548 95.22 10.98 53.06
CA ASP A 548 96.19 12.03 53.34
C ASP A 548 97.26 11.49 54.30
N PRO A 549 98.56 11.52 53.93
CA PRO A 549 99.64 10.94 54.74
C PRO A 549 99.92 11.69 56.05
N VAL A 550 99.38 12.91 56.24
CA VAL A 550 99.58 13.72 57.45
C VAL A 550 98.41 13.56 58.43
N THR A 551 97.17 13.57 57.92
CA THR A 551 95.96 13.55 58.77
C THR A 551 95.35 12.16 58.92
N GLY A 552 95.75 11.19 58.07
CA GLY A 552 95.19 9.84 58.05
C GLY A 552 93.73 9.77 57.58
N GLN A 553 93.15 10.89 57.14
CA GLN A 553 91.77 10.95 56.66
C GLN A 553 91.70 10.61 55.16
N PRO A 554 90.67 9.91 54.70
CA PRO A 554 90.50 9.52 53.30
C PRO A 554 90.19 10.73 52.40
N THR A 555 90.94 10.89 51.30
CA THR A 555 90.81 12.00 50.35
C THR A 555 90.14 11.60 49.03
N ARG A 556 90.20 10.33 48.64
CA ARG A 556 89.49 9.80 47.47
C ARG A 556 88.88 8.44 47.74
N TYR A 557 87.68 8.25 47.19
CA TYR A 557 86.90 7.03 47.33
C TYR A 557 86.68 6.37 45.96
N SER A 558 86.69 5.04 45.95
CA SER A 558 86.25 4.23 44.82
C SER A 558 84.95 3.53 45.19
N ASN A 559 84.00 3.51 44.26
CA ASN A 559 82.76 2.77 44.43
C ASN A 559 83.02 1.31 44.08
N GLN A 560 82.94 0.41 45.07
CA GLN A 560 82.90 -1.03 44.84
C GLN A 560 81.47 -1.54 44.99
N ILE A 561 81.06 -2.39 44.06
CA ILE A 561 79.74 -3.03 44.07
C ILE A 561 79.92 -4.42 44.70
N THR A 562 79.34 -4.63 45.87
CA THR A 562 79.44 -5.92 46.61
C THR A 562 78.07 -6.58 46.68
N GLY A 563 78.02 -7.90 46.51
CA GLY A 563 76.80 -8.70 46.64
C GLY A 563 75.90 -8.78 45.40
N GLN A 564 76.36 -8.29 44.25
CA GLN A 564 75.61 -8.45 42.99
C GLN A 564 75.63 -9.92 42.55
N THR A 565 74.46 -10.49 42.25
CA THR A 565 74.36 -11.77 41.54
C THR A 565 73.79 -11.54 40.14
N PRO A 566 74.26 -12.26 39.10
CA PRO A 566 73.73 -12.11 37.74
C PRO A 566 72.30 -12.65 37.64
N ASP A 567 71.51 -12.06 36.74
CA ASP A 567 70.23 -12.63 36.33
C ASP A 567 70.42 -14.02 35.72
N ARG A 568 69.59 -14.97 36.15
CA ARG A 568 69.63 -16.35 35.63
C ARG A 568 68.42 -16.63 34.74
N TYR A 569 68.71 -17.01 33.50
CA TYR A 569 67.73 -17.44 32.50
C TYR A 569 67.74 -18.96 32.40
N THR A 570 66.57 -19.60 32.54
CA THR A 570 66.43 -21.06 32.38
C THR A 570 65.69 -21.34 31.07
N TYR A 571 66.27 -22.18 30.22
CA TYR A 571 65.69 -22.58 28.94
C TYR A 571 65.20 -24.04 29.01
N GLY A 572 63.99 -24.29 28.52
CA GLY A 572 63.36 -25.61 28.56
C GLY A 572 62.27 -25.77 27.51
N LEU A 573 61.85 -27.01 27.26
CA LEU A 573 60.70 -27.26 26.40
C LEU A 573 59.41 -26.80 27.12
N PRO A 574 58.46 -26.17 26.43
CA PRO A 574 57.21 -25.73 27.05
C PRO A 574 56.42 -26.94 27.59
N SER A 575 56.09 -26.93 28.89
CA SER A 575 55.34 -28.01 29.55
C SER A 575 53.82 -27.89 29.44
N LEU A 576 53.32 -26.80 28.84
CA LEU A 576 51.92 -26.36 28.90
C LEU A 576 51.13 -26.57 27.60
N PHE A 577 51.43 -27.59 26.81
CA PHE A 577 50.52 -28.04 25.75
C PHE A 577 49.53 -29.08 26.29
N GLN A 578 48.57 -28.64 27.10
CA GLN A 578 47.45 -29.48 27.51
C GLN A 578 46.41 -29.51 26.39
N PHE A 579 46.64 -30.33 25.37
CA PHE A 579 45.56 -30.69 24.46
C PHE A 579 44.60 -31.64 25.16
N PRO A 580 43.28 -31.52 24.93
CA PRO A 580 42.32 -32.44 25.51
C PRO A 580 42.60 -33.86 24.99
N LYS A 581 43.17 -34.72 25.84
CA LYS A 581 43.33 -36.16 25.58
C LYS A 581 42.01 -36.93 25.76
N ARG A 582 40.91 -36.24 26.04
CA ARG A 582 39.59 -36.80 26.35
C ARG A 582 38.65 -36.55 25.18
N LEU A 583 37.66 -37.42 25.01
CA LEU A 583 36.56 -37.21 24.06
C LEU A 583 35.82 -35.93 24.42
N LEU A 584 35.81 -34.97 23.49
CA LEU A 584 34.99 -33.77 23.53
C LEU A 584 33.92 -33.92 22.45
N ALA A 585 32.66 -33.78 22.79
CA ALA A 585 31.56 -33.88 21.84
C ALA A 585 30.58 -32.74 22.05
N SER A 586 30.07 -32.21 20.94
CA SER A 586 29.06 -31.17 20.85
C SER A 586 28.02 -31.59 19.80
N LEU A 587 26.76 -31.54 20.19
CA LEU A 587 25.63 -31.84 19.33
C LEU A 587 24.80 -30.57 19.20
N GLN A 588 24.60 -30.10 17.96
CA GLN A 588 23.77 -28.95 17.65
C GLN A 588 22.63 -29.40 16.73
N ALA A 589 21.41 -29.35 17.25
CA ALA A 589 20.20 -29.57 16.47
C ALA A 589 19.29 -28.35 16.62
N GLN A 590 18.88 -27.76 15.49
CA GLN A 590 18.09 -26.55 15.44
C GLN A 590 17.02 -26.67 14.37
N ILE A 591 15.78 -26.34 14.74
CA ILE A 591 14.68 -26.09 13.80
C ILE A 591 14.32 -24.63 13.93
N THR A 592 14.31 -23.92 12.81
CA THR A 592 13.93 -22.51 12.74
C THR A 592 12.81 -22.37 11.73
N SER A 593 11.61 -22.06 12.21
CA SER A 593 10.45 -21.78 11.37
C SER A 593 10.15 -20.29 11.42
N GLY A 594 10.10 -19.65 10.25
CA GLY A 594 9.71 -18.26 10.07
C GLY A 594 8.46 -18.18 9.21
N ASN A 595 7.49 -17.39 9.64
CA ASN A 595 6.26 -17.16 8.91
C ASN A 595 5.96 -15.65 8.89
N ALA A 596 5.82 -15.11 7.69
CA ALA A 596 5.37 -13.75 7.47
C ALA A 596 4.12 -13.78 6.59
N LYS A 597 3.08 -13.04 7.01
CA LYS A 597 1.84 -12.86 6.25
C LYS A 597 1.51 -11.39 6.19
N ILE A 598 1.39 -10.86 4.99
CA ILE A 598 0.92 -9.51 4.72
C ILE A 598 -0.47 -9.65 4.12
N LEU A 599 -1.47 -9.04 4.75
CA LEU A 599 -2.84 -8.98 4.24
C LEU A 599 -3.19 -7.51 4.02
N THR A 600 -3.67 -7.19 2.83
CA THR A 600 -4.15 -5.84 2.51
C THR A 600 -5.49 -5.95 1.81
N ASP A 601 -6.46 -5.13 2.23
CA ASP A 601 -7.86 -5.19 1.78
C ASP A 601 -8.38 -3.80 1.38
N PRO A 602 -7.77 -3.12 0.38
CA PRO A 602 -8.28 -1.85 -0.11
C PRO A 602 -9.64 -2.03 -0.80
N THR A 603 -10.54 -1.09 -0.54
CA THR A 603 -11.80 -0.95 -1.27
C THR A 603 -11.77 0.38 -2.01
N LEU A 604 -12.02 0.33 -3.32
CA LEU A 604 -11.93 1.47 -4.22
C LEU A 604 -13.26 1.69 -4.93
N ILE A 605 -13.83 2.87 -4.84
CA ILE A 605 -15.00 3.24 -5.63
C ILE A 605 -14.50 3.85 -6.93
N VAL A 606 -14.91 3.27 -8.05
CA VAL A 606 -14.48 3.71 -9.39
C VAL A 606 -15.71 3.82 -10.29
N GLN A 607 -15.80 4.93 -11.03
CA GLN A 607 -16.84 5.15 -12.02
C GLN A 607 -16.52 4.41 -13.32
N GLU A 608 -17.55 4.05 -14.06
CA GLU A 608 -17.42 3.46 -15.40
C GLU A 608 -16.61 4.35 -16.35
N GLY A 609 -15.63 3.73 -17.04
CA GLY A 609 -14.68 4.39 -17.93
C GLY A 609 -13.52 5.11 -17.21
N GLN A 610 -13.41 5.01 -15.89
CA GLN A 610 -12.37 5.69 -15.09
C GLN A 610 -11.31 4.73 -14.54
N THR A 611 -10.16 5.30 -14.18
CA THR A 611 -9.06 4.58 -13.52
C THR A 611 -8.77 5.20 -12.16
N ALA A 612 -8.60 4.36 -11.14
CA ALA A 612 -8.13 4.74 -9.81
C ALA A 612 -6.73 4.17 -9.56
N ASP A 613 -5.84 4.97 -8.99
CA ASP A 613 -4.51 4.57 -8.52
C ASP A 613 -4.40 4.86 -7.01
N VAL A 614 -4.10 3.84 -6.22
CA VAL A 614 -3.90 3.98 -4.78
C VAL A 614 -2.53 3.45 -4.40
N GLN A 615 -1.78 4.30 -3.69
CA GLN A 615 -0.41 4.03 -3.26
C GLN A 615 -0.35 4.14 -1.74
N LEU A 616 -0.05 3.03 -1.09
CA LEU A 616 0.23 2.92 0.33
C LEU A 616 1.69 2.48 0.48
N THR A 617 2.59 3.46 0.29
CA THR A 617 4.03 3.25 0.21
C THR A 617 4.76 4.01 1.33
N GLN A 618 5.97 3.56 1.63
CA GLN A 618 6.95 4.24 2.47
C GLN A 618 8.26 4.35 1.68
N GLU A 619 9.05 5.40 1.93
CA GLU A 619 10.36 5.56 1.30
C GLU A 619 11.43 4.80 2.07
N VAL A 620 12.25 4.02 1.37
CA VAL A 620 13.48 3.41 1.90
C VAL A 620 14.67 3.81 1.03
N VAL A 621 15.89 3.79 1.58
CA VAL A 621 17.11 3.99 0.79
C VAL A 621 17.39 2.69 0.05
N GLY A 622 17.00 2.62 -1.22
CA GLY A 622 17.17 1.44 -2.07
C GLY A 622 18.57 1.38 -2.69
N ASN A 623 19.18 2.54 -2.92
CA ASN A 623 20.48 2.65 -3.56
C ASN A 623 21.22 3.92 -3.10
N VAL A 624 22.51 4.04 -3.41
CA VAL A 624 23.30 5.25 -3.18
C VAL A 624 24.10 5.59 -4.44
N LYS A 625 24.05 6.85 -4.88
CA LYS A 625 24.87 7.35 -5.97
C LYS A 625 26.10 8.02 -5.40
N SER A 626 27.27 7.71 -5.95
CA SER A 626 28.53 8.36 -5.61
C SER A 626 28.98 9.22 -6.78
N GLU A 627 29.24 10.49 -6.52
CA GLU A 627 29.81 11.40 -7.50
C GLU A 627 31.10 11.98 -6.93
N THR A 628 32.19 11.86 -7.68
CA THR A 628 33.49 12.40 -7.29
C THR A 628 33.77 13.62 -8.13
N THR A 629 33.60 14.79 -7.53
CA THR A 629 33.93 16.06 -8.19
C THR A 629 35.37 16.41 -7.83
N ARG A 630 36.22 16.47 -8.86
CA ARG A 630 37.63 16.85 -8.71
C ARG A 630 37.78 18.34 -9.04
N GLY A 631 38.23 19.12 -8.07
CA GLY A 631 38.57 20.54 -8.23
C GLY A 631 40.00 20.79 -7.75
N GLY A 632 40.92 21.08 -8.66
CA GLY A 632 42.35 21.27 -8.34
C GLY A 632 42.97 20.05 -7.67
N ASP A 633 43.69 20.27 -6.55
CA ASP A 633 44.33 19.22 -5.73
C ASP A 633 43.36 18.53 -4.75
N THR A 634 42.09 18.94 -4.68
CA THR A 634 41.10 18.35 -3.77
C THR A 634 40.07 17.53 -4.54
N SER A 635 39.82 16.31 -4.06
CA SER A 635 38.75 15.44 -4.55
C SER A 635 37.64 15.38 -3.50
N VAL A 636 36.45 15.88 -3.83
CA VAL A 636 35.26 15.77 -2.97
C VAL A 636 34.41 14.62 -3.48
N GLN A 637 34.11 13.68 -2.61
CA GLN A 637 33.15 12.61 -2.89
C GLN A 637 31.81 12.95 -2.25
N THR A 638 30.78 13.08 -3.07
CA THR A 638 29.39 13.27 -2.65
C THR A 638 28.66 11.94 -2.77
N VAL A 639 28.10 11.45 -1.66
CA VAL A 639 27.24 10.27 -1.65
C VAL A 639 25.80 10.73 -1.45
N THR A 640 24.94 10.45 -2.42
CA THR A 640 23.52 10.82 -2.39
C THR A 640 22.68 9.56 -2.27
N ALA A 641 21.80 9.51 -1.27
CA ALA A 641 20.86 8.42 -1.10
C ALA A 641 19.76 8.48 -2.16
N GLU A 642 19.57 7.38 -2.88
CA GLU A 642 18.46 7.20 -3.81
C GLU A 642 17.31 6.50 -3.08
N LYS A 643 16.22 7.22 -2.92
CA LYS A 643 15.04 6.72 -2.23
C LYS A 643 14.18 5.92 -3.19
N THR A 644 13.64 4.81 -2.70
CA THR A 644 12.73 3.93 -3.42
C THR A 644 11.48 3.74 -2.59
N GLU A 645 10.31 3.86 -3.21
CA GLU A 645 9.03 3.61 -2.56
C GLU A 645 8.74 2.11 -2.48
N VAL A 646 8.47 1.64 -1.27
CA VAL A 646 8.08 0.26 -0.98
C VAL A 646 6.72 0.22 -0.31
N GLY A 647 5.82 -0.66 -0.77
CA GLY A 647 4.49 -0.84 -0.19
C GLY A 647 3.49 -1.38 -1.22
N LEU A 648 2.22 -1.03 -1.06
CA LEU A 648 1.17 -1.41 -2.00
C LEU A 648 0.93 -0.29 -3.01
N ARG A 649 0.95 -0.62 -4.30
CA ARG A 649 0.36 0.20 -5.36
C ARG A 649 -0.71 -0.59 -6.07
N LEU A 650 -1.93 -0.07 -6.13
CA LEU A 650 -3.09 -0.73 -6.71
C LEU A 650 -3.71 0.19 -7.77
N ILE A 651 -3.64 -0.24 -9.02
CA ILE A 651 -4.33 0.43 -10.13
C ILE A 651 -5.55 -0.41 -10.51
N VAL A 652 -6.73 0.21 -10.53
CA VAL A 652 -7.98 -0.39 -10.96
C VAL A 652 -8.59 0.47 -12.05
N ARG A 653 -8.89 -0.13 -13.20
CA ARG A 653 -9.62 0.52 -14.28
C ARG A 653 -10.93 -0.20 -14.50
N VAL A 654 -12.03 0.55 -14.51
CA VAL A 654 -13.37 0.03 -14.83
C VAL A 654 -13.68 0.45 -16.25
N ASP A 655 -13.85 -0.55 -17.13
CA ASP A 655 -14.13 -0.33 -18.55
C ASP A 655 -15.64 -0.13 -18.76
N ARG A 656 -16.45 -1.07 -18.26
CA ARG A 656 -17.90 -1.07 -18.46
C ARG A 656 -18.65 -1.75 -17.32
N ILE A 657 -19.87 -1.28 -17.03
CA ILE A 657 -20.80 -1.89 -16.06
C ILE A 657 -22.12 -2.20 -16.75
N ASP A 658 -22.35 -3.48 -17.04
CA ASP A 658 -23.55 -3.97 -17.72
C ASP A 658 -24.75 -4.11 -16.76
N ASP A 659 -25.97 -4.06 -17.31
CA ASP A 659 -27.23 -4.07 -16.53
C ASP A 659 -27.52 -5.41 -15.87
N ASN A 660 -26.99 -6.48 -16.46
CA ASN A 660 -27.04 -7.82 -15.91
C ASN A 660 -26.07 -8.02 -14.73
N GLY A 661 -25.52 -6.92 -14.19
CA GLY A 661 -24.61 -6.88 -13.06
C GLY A 661 -23.21 -7.34 -13.39
N PHE A 662 -22.81 -7.40 -14.68
CA PHE A 662 -21.44 -7.73 -15.03
C PHE A 662 -20.57 -6.47 -15.11
N VAL A 663 -19.43 -6.52 -14.43
CA VAL A 663 -18.42 -5.47 -14.44
C VAL A 663 -17.22 -5.95 -15.24
N VAL A 664 -16.84 -5.16 -16.24
CA VAL A 664 -15.60 -5.33 -17.00
C VAL A 664 -14.56 -4.38 -16.42
N LEU A 665 -13.50 -4.92 -15.85
CA LEU A 665 -12.45 -4.15 -15.19
C LEU A 665 -11.08 -4.77 -15.43
N SER A 666 -10.02 -4.03 -15.13
CA SER A 666 -8.65 -4.54 -15.08
C SER A 666 -7.95 -4.06 -13.81
N VAL A 667 -7.15 -4.93 -13.20
CA VAL A 667 -6.45 -4.67 -11.94
C VAL A 667 -4.96 -4.97 -12.10
N SER A 668 -4.14 -4.03 -11.63
CA SER A 668 -2.69 -4.16 -11.64
C SER A 668 -2.12 -3.85 -10.24
N PRO A 669 -2.16 -4.83 -9.31
CA PRO A 669 -1.57 -4.66 -7.99
C PRO A 669 -0.05 -4.89 -8.05
N SER A 670 0.68 -4.10 -7.27
CA SER A 670 2.11 -4.24 -7.02
C SER A 670 2.36 -4.13 -5.53
N VAL A 671 2.94 -5.18 -4.93
CA VAL A 671 3.37 -5.18 -3.53
C VAL A 671 4.89 -5.21 -3.50
N SER A 672 5.49 -4.25 -2.82
CA SER A 672 6.92 -4.21 -2.55
C SER A 672 7.19 -4.15 -1.04
N SER A 673 8.27 -4.78 -0.62
CA SER A 673 8.72 -4.76 0.78
C SER A 673 10.24 -4.62 0.85
N PRO A 674 10.76 -3.87 1.84
CA PRO A 674 12.18 -3.85 2.11
C PRO A 674 12.61 -5.20 2.68
N GLN A 675 13.69 -5.76 2.16
CA GLN A 675 14.36 -6.95 2.67
C GLN A 675 15.43 -6.54 3.70
N ALA A 676 16.23 -7.52 4.16
CA ALA A 676 17.36 -7.25 5.03
C ALA A 676 18.30 -6.19 4.43
N SER A 677 18.84 -5.34 5.30
CA SER A 677 19.78 -4.30 4.91
C SER A 677 21.06 -4.93 4.34
N ALA A 678 21.52 -4.43 3.19
CA ALA A 678 22.79 -4.79 2.60
C ALA A 678 23.80 -3.66 2.78
N GLN A 679 25.08 -4.02 2.94
CA GLN A 679 26.17 -3.05 2.95
C GLN A 679 26.70 -2.87 1.54
N LEU A 680 26.75 -1.61 1.09
CA LEU A 680 27.38 -1.23 -0.18
C LEU A 680 28.62 -0.38 0.12
N ASN A 681 29.78 -0.84 -0.35
CA ASN A 681 31.03 -0.10 -0.20
C ASN A 681 31.16 0.93 -1.32
N THR A 682 31.06 2.21 -0.97
CA THR A 682 31.18 3.33 -1.90
C THR A 682 32.30 4.25 -1.41
N GLY A 683 33.43 4.27 -2.14
CA GLY A 683 34.61 5.09 -1.83
C GLY A 683 35.19 4.88 -0.42
N GLY A 684 35.27 3.64 0.05
CA GLY A 684 35.89 3.31 1.34
C GLY A 684 35.01 3.55 2.58
N SER A 685 33.75 3.98 2.39
CA SER A 685 32.73 4.02 3.45
C SER A 685 31.62 3.00 3.20
N ASN A 686 31.23 2.27 4.26
CA ASN A 686 30.16 1.29 4.19
C ASN A 686 28.81 2.02 4.30
N GLN A 687 28.01 2.00 3.24
CA GLN A 687 26.66 2.53 3.24
C GLN A 687 25.64 1.41 3.46
N THR A 688 24.55 1.72 4.13
CA THR A 688 23.47 0.74 4.38
C THR A 688 22.31 1.03 3.43
N ILE A 689 21.96 0.04 2.60
CA ILE A 689 20.82 0.10 1.68
C ILE A 689 19.82 -1.02 2.02
N PHE A 690 18.57 -0.87 1.60
CA PHE A 690 17.56 -1.91 1.70
C PHE A 690 17.31 -2.53 0.32
N LEU A 691 17.52 -3.83 0.20
CA LEU A 691 17.12 -4.56 -1.00
C LEU A 691 15.58 -4.56 -1.07
N VAL A 692 15.00 -4.39 -2.26
CA VAL A 692 13.54 -4.33 -2.43
C VAL A 692 13.05 -5.59 -3.12
N SER A 693 12.13 -6.32 -2.48
CA SER A 693 11.38 -7.39 -3.12
C SER A 693 10.10 -6.79 -3.69
N LYS A 694 9.86 -6.93 -5.00
CA LYS A 694 8.66 -6.44 -5.68
C LYS A 694 7.92 -7.60 -6.35
N ARG A 695 6.61 -7.64 -6.14
CA ARG A 695 5.68 -8.59 -6.75
C ARG A 695 4.58 -7.81 -7.44
N SER A 696 4.40 -8.00 -8.74
CA SER A 696 3.40 -7.26 -9.53
C SER A 696 2.60 -8.18 -10.42
N LEU A 697 1.32 -7.86 -10.59
CA LEU A 697 0.39 -8.56 -11.46
C LEU A 697 -0.30 -7.57 -12.40
N THR A 698 -0.73 -8.05 -13.56
CA THR A 698 -1.63 -7.33 -14.47
C THR A 698 -2.68 -8.31 -14.95
N SER A 699 -3.95 -8.09 -14.60
CA SER A 699 -5.03 -9.04 -14.91
C SER A 699 -5.47 -9.02 -16.38
N GLY A 700 -5.15 -7.96 -17.13
CA GLY A 700 -5.85 -7.64 -18.39
C GLY A 700 -7.32 -7.30 -18.13
N LEU A 701 -8.15 -7.33 -19.18
CA LEU A 701 -9.60 -7.14 -19.06
C LEU A 701 -10.26 -8.42 -18.55
N ILE A 702 -10.95 -8.30 -17.42
CA ILE A 702 -11.71 -9.39 -16.79
C ILE A 702 -13.16 -8.97 -16.60
N ARG A 703 -14.06 -9.93 -16.75
CA ARG A 703 -15.50 -9.73 -16.61
C ARG A 703 -16.01 -10.54 -15.43
N LEU A 704 -16.63 -9.88 -14.46
CA LEU A 704 -17.11 -10.48 -13.22
C LEU A 704 -18.55 -10.07 -12.95
N ARG A 705 -19.33 -10.94 -12.32
CA ARG A 705 -20.65 -10.55 -11.81
C ARG A 705 -20.51 -9.75 -10.51
N ASP A 706 -21.48 -8.89 -10.25
CA ASP A 706 -21.67 -8.19 -8.98
C ASP A 706 -21.62 -9.16 -7.80
N GLY A 707 -20.80 -8.83 -6.79
CA GLY A 707 -20.54 -9.64 -5.61
C GLY A 707 -19.70 -10.90 -5.85
N GLN A 708 -19.32 -11.23 -7.08
CA GLN A 708 -18.54 -12.43 -7.39
C GLN A 708 -17.06 -12.21 -7.08
N THR A 709 -16.49 -13.05 -6.20
CA THR A 709 -15.06 -13.06 -5.96
C THR A 709 -14.32 -13.89 -7.02
N LEU A 710 -13.30 -13.32 -7.63
CA LEU A 710 -12.34 -14.01 -8.50
C LEU A 710 -10.95 -14.00 -7.87
N ILE A 711 -10.29 -15.15 -7.90
CA ILE A 711 -8.87 -15.27 -7.58
C ILE A 711 -8.10 -15.01 -8.87
N LEU A 712 -7.40 -13.87 -8.92
CA LEU A 712 -6.67 -13.42 -10.11
C LEU A 712 -5.35 -14.17 -10.29
N SER A 713 -4.70 -14.53 -9.19
CA SER A 713 -3.44 -15.28 -9.23
C SER A 713 -3.11 -15.91 -7.89
N GLY A 714 -2.45 -17.06 -7.97
CA GLY A 714 -1.77 -17.76 -6.88
C GLY A 714 -0.36 -18.12 -7.35
N ILE A 715 0.55 -17.15 -7.36
CA ILE A 715 1.95 -17.42 -7.71
C ILE A 715 2.58 -18.07 -6.48
N ILE A 716 2.86 -19.37 -6.58
CA ILE A 716 3.54 -20.15 -5.56
C ILE A 716 4.95 -20.44 -6.05
N GLN A 717 5.94 -20.06 -5.24
CA GLN A 717 7.33 -20.44 -5.43
C GLN A 717 7.77 -21.26 -4.22
N ASP A 718 8.09 -22.52 -4.45
CA ASP A 718 8.65 -23.43 -3.44
C ASP A 718 10.10 -23.76 -3.80
N SER A 719 10.98 -23.69 -2.83
CA SER A 719 12.40 -24.00 -2.94
C SER A 719 12.81 -24.88 -1.77
N ASP A 720 13.06 -26.17 -2.06
CA ASP A 720 13.67 -27.10 -1.11
C ASP A 720 15.16 -27.24 -1.42
N ARG A 721 16.01 -26.87 -0.47
CA ARG A 721 17.45 -27.00 -0.55
C ARG A 721 17.95 -27.89 0.58
N VAL A 722 18.45 -29.06 0.22
CA VAL A 722 19.09 -29.98 1.17
C VAL A 722 20.59 -30.03 0.89
N THR A 723 21.38 -29.64 1.88
CA THR A 723 22.85 -29.75 1.86
C THR A 723 23.27 -30.79 2.89
N VAL A 724 23.97 -31.83 2.44
CA VAL A 724 24.51 -32.89 3.31
C VAL A 724 26.03 -32.93 3.17
N SER A 725 26.73 -32.67 4.28
CA SER A 725 28.17 -32.88 4.40
C SER A 725 28.39 -34.12 5.26
N LYS A 726 29.21 -35.08 4.82
CA LYS A 726 29.41 -36.34 5.54
C LYS A 726 30.82 -36.87 5.39
N ILE A 727 31.27 -37.61 6.41
CA ILE A 727 32.51 -38.39 6.33
C ILE A 727 32.21 -39.63 5.47
N PRO A 728 32.98 -39.92 4.41
CA PRO A 728 32.80 -41.12 3.62
C PRO A 728 32.83 -42.38 4.49
N ILE A 729 32.03 -43.40 4.16
CA ILE A 729 31.88 -44.67 4.90
C ILE A 729 31.15 -44.47 6.24
N LEU A 730 31.68 -43.67 7.16
CA LEU A 730 31.14 -43.50 8.52
C LEU A 730 29.78 -42.78 8.53
N GLY A 731 29.57 -41.82 7.63
CA GLY A 731 28.31 -41.09 7.48
C GLY A 731 27.15 -41.92 6.89
N ASP A 732 27.46 -43.07 6.28
CA ASP A 732 26.49 -43.96 5.63
C ASP A 732 26.10 -45.16 6.51
N LEU A 733 26.70 -45.31 7.69
CA LEU A 733 26.35 -46.36 8.62
C LEU A 733 24.91 -46.19 9.14
N PRO A 734 24.09 -47.26 9.17
CA PRO A 734 22.78 -47.21 9.78
C PRO A 734 22.90 -46.89 11.28
N LEU A 735 21.89 -46.22 11.84
CA LEU A 735 21.78 -45.81 13.25
C LEU A 735 22.79 -44.74 13.73
N ILE A 736 24.08 -44.89 13.40
CA ILE A 736 25.15 -44.02 13.91
C ILE A 736 25.68 -43.01 12.88
N GLY A 737 25.39 -43.19 11.59
CA GLY A 737 25.88 -42.30 10.52
C GLY A 737 25.41 -40.85 10.64
N SER A 738 24.32 -40.59 11.36
CA SER A 738 23.86 -39.23 11.69
C SER A 738 24.87 -38.42 12.51
N LEU A 739 25.73 -39.07 13.30
CA LEU A 739 26.80 -38.42 14.08
C LEU A 739 28.00 -38.00 13.22
N PHE A 740 28.14 -38.60 12.03
CA PHE A 740 29.26 -38.37 11.10
C PHE A 740 28.84 -37.54 9.87
N ARG A 741 27.66 -36.90 9.93
CA ARG A 741 27.14 -36.03 8.88
C ARG A 741 26.46 -34.80 9.45
N ARG A 742 26.46 -33.72 8.67
CA ARG A 742 25.65 -32.52 8.87
C ARG A 742 24.59 -32.46 7.78
N THR A 743 23.37 -32.13 8.18
CA THR A 743 22.25 -31.95 7.26
C THR A 743 21.64 -30.57 7.51
N ASN A 744 21.68 -29.72 6.49
CA ASN A 744 20.98 -28.44 6.44
C ASN A 744 19.87 -28.59 5.40
N LYS A 745 18.62 -28.56 5.85
CA LYS A 745 17.43 -28.56 4.99
C LYS A 745 16.76 -27.20 5.12
N ASN A 746 16.70 -26.46 4.03
CA ASN A 746 16.05 -25.16 3.96
C ASN A 746 14.88 -25.25 2.98
N ASN A 747 13.67 -25.17 3.50
CA ASN A 747 12.44 -25.09 2.70
C ASN A 747 11.92 -23.64 2.76
N GLN A 748 11.82 -23.01 1.60
CA GLN A 748 11.26 -21.67 1.47
C GLN A 748 10.06 -21.70 0.52
N ARG A 749 8.90 -21.26 1.01
CA ARG A 749 7.67 -21.13 0.23
C ARG A 749 7.16 -19.70 0.25
N ASN A 750 7.10 -19.08 -0.92
CA ASN A 750 6.56 -17.75 -1.14
C ASN A 750 5.27 -17.86 -1.94
N GLU A 751 4.19 -17.21 -1.51
CA GLU A 751 2.88 -17.28 -2.14
C GLU A 751 2.20 -15.91 -2.16
N VAL A 752 1.75 -15.47 -3.35
CA VAL A 752 0.91 -14.27 -3.47
C VAL A 752 -0.44 -14.64 -4.05
N ILE A 753 -1.49 -14.32 -3.29
CA ILE A 753 -2.88 -14.50 -3.66
C ILE A 753 -3.52 -13.13 -3.82
N VAL A 754 -4.13 -12.88 -4.98
CA VAL A 754 -4.93 -11.68 -5.21
C VAL A 754 -6.37 -12.11 -5.45
N LEU A 755 -7.28 -11.68 -4.58
CA LEU A 755 -8.72 -11.84 -4.73
C LEU A 755 -9.33 -10.50 -5.08
N LEU A 756 -10.35 -10.54 -5.92
CA LEU A 756 -11.05 -9.38 -6.42
C LEU A 756 -12.55 -9.61 -6.31
N THR A 757 -13.28 -8.67 -5.72
CA THR A 757 -14.74 -8.70 -5.66
C THR A 757 -15.29 -7.33 -6.05
N PRO A 758 -15.93 -7.19 -7.22
CA PRO A 758 -16.65 -5.97 -7.56
C PRO A 758 -18.03 -5.96 -6.90
N GLN A 759 -18.48 -4.79 -6.48
CA GLN A 759 -19.82 -4.53 -5.97
C GLN A 759 -20.38 -3.30 -6.66
N VAL A 760 -21.37 -3.48 -7.54
CA VAL A 760 -22.01 -2.38 -8.26
C VAL A 760 -22.78 -1.53 -7.25
N MET A 761 -22.56 -0.21 -7.28
CA MET A 761 -23.25 0.69 -6.38
C MET A 761 -24.65 0.98 -6.90
N ASP A 762 -25.64 0.73 -6.06
CA ASP A 762 -26.99 1.25 -6.27
C ASP A 762 -27.02 2.72 -5.81
N ASP A 763 -27.47 3.61 -6.68
CA ASP A 763 -27.63 5.06 -6.43
C ASP A 763 -29.09 5.41 -6.07
N SER A 764 -29.93 4.40 -5.81
CA SER A 764 -31.30 4.60 -5.34
C SER A 764 -31.33 5.23 -3.93
N GLU A 765 -32.41 5.98 -3.61
CA GLU A 765 -32.57 6.68 -2.32
C GLU A 765 -32.51 5.75 -1.08
N ASN A 766 -32.57 4.42 -1.28
CA ASN A 766 -32.49 3.38 -0.26
C ASN A 766 -31.10 2.72 -0.14
N SER A 767 -30.11 3.18 -0.90
CA SER A 767 -28.75 2.68 -0.85
C SER A 767 -28.01 3.14 0.41
N SER A 768 -27.23 2.25 1.02
CA SER A 768 -26.30 2.58 2.12
C SER A 768 -25.25 3.64 1.73
N TYR A 769 -25.09 3.90 0.42
CA TYR A 769 -24.18 4.88 -0.15
C TYR A 769 -24.89 5.99 -0.95
N GLY A 770 -26.23 6.00 -0.98
CA GLY A 770 -27.03 7.01 -1.68
C GLY A 770 -27.13 8.36 -0.94
N TYR A 771 -27.93 9.28 -1.48
CA TYR A 771 -28.07 10.68 -1.03
C TYR A 771 -28.47 10.90 0.45
N ASN A 772 -28.81 9.83 1.17
CA ASN A 772 -28.88 9.79 2.63
C ASN A 772 -27.71 8.95 3.18
N TYR A 773 -26.50 9.53 3.20
CA TYR A 773 -25.34 8.89 3.82
C TYR A 773 -25.62 8.60 5.30
N THR A 774 -25.93 7.33 5.60
CA THR A 774 -26.05 6.82 6.96
C THR A 774 -24.81 5.97 7.22
N PRO A 775 -23.75 6.54 7.81
CA PRO A 775 -22.52 5.79 8.03
C PRO A 775 -22.83 4.55 8.87
N SER A 776 -22.24 3.42 8.49
CA SER A 776 -22.33 2.20 9.29
C SER A 776 -21.86 2.50 10.72
N PRO A 777 -22.32 1.74 11.74
CA PRO A 777 -21.94 1.99 13.13
C PRO A 777 -20.42 2.06 13.35
N GLU A 778 -19.65 1.28 12.58
CA GLU A 778 -18.19 1.27 12.60
C GLU A 778 -17.59 2.56 12.03
N VAL A 779 -18.09 3.03 10.88
CA VAL A 779 -17.64 4.29 10.26
C VAL A 779 -18.04 5.48 11.13
N ARG A 780 -19.22 5.45 11.75
CA ARG A 780 -19.67 6.45 12.71
C ARG A 780 -18.75 6.52 13.93
N ASN A 781 -18.36 5.38 14.49
CA ASN A 781 -17.40 5.33 15.60
C ASN A 781 -16.02 5.89 15.21
N VAL A 782 -15.59 5.69 13.96
CA VAL A 782 -14.33 6.25 13.45
C VAL A 782 -14.42 7.75 13.22
N LEU A 783 -15.54 8.25 12.68
CA LEU A 783 -15.80 9.68 12.46
C LEU A 783 -15.91 10.43 13.79
N GLU A 784 -16.65 9.88 14.75
CA GLU A 784 -16.79 10.42 16.11
C GLU A 784 -15.44 10.42 16.85
N ARG A 785 -14.62 9.37 16.69
CA ARG A 785 -13.24 9.33 17.24
C ARG A 785 -12.30 10.34 16.61
N ARG A 786 -12.54 10.73 15.36
CA ARG A 786 -11.75 11.76 14.65
C ARG A 786 -12.34 13.17 14.79
N GLY A 787 -13.38 13.33 15.61
CA GLY A 787 -13.99 14.63 15.91
C GLY A 787 -14.92 15.17 14.81
N PHE A 788 -15.28 14.36 13.82
CA PHE A 788 -16.24 14.74 12.79
C PHE A 788 -17.65 14.30 13.20
N GLY A 789 -18.56 15.27 13.35
CA GLY A 789 -19.96 14.99 13.70
C GLY A 789 -20.67 14.26 12.58
N ALA A 790 -21.19 13.06 12.84
CA ALA A 790 -22.05 12.35 11.90
C ALA A 790 -23.43 13.02 11.80
N PRO A 791 -24.08 13.02 10.62
CA PRO A 791 -25.44 13.55 10.46
C PRO A 791 -26.40 12.80 11.40
N LYS A 792 -27.20 13.57 12.16
CA LYS A 792 -28.20 13.02 13.07
C LYS A 792 -29.43 12.58 12.26
N ARG A 793 -30.02 11.46 12.67
CA ARG A 793 -31.26 10.90 12.12
C ARG A 793 -32.42 11.87 12.24
#